data_AF-A0AAJ7FKX5-F1
#
_entry.id   AF-A0AAJ7FKX5-F1
#
_cell.length_a   1.000
_cell.length_b   1.000
_cell.length_c   1.000
_cell.angle_alpha   90.00
_cell.angle_beta   90.00
_cell.angle_gamma   90.00
#
_symmetry.space_group_name_H-M   'P 1'
#
loop_
_entity.id
_entity.type
_entity.pdbx_description
1 polymer ?
#
loop_
_entity_poly.entity_id
_entity_poly.type
_entity_poly.pdbx_seq_one_letter_code
_entity_poly.pdbx_strand_id
1 'polypeptide(L)'
;MRPDFPGGKALKVHPGKPSLSATMQKSKIPTNINQPGRAGLLQTDSVDQLTADSRNTNANLTTVKRRLRSHSAFNENFAKSRSQPSTAAISVAQKRLLENDYTTKKKKYAILRKELVDKQKITQELYESINRLREKVISLGSKDPGKIEELPQVNQVPAKKGQTPGISENVENCQNRVEILTQEFIKDLETSFQQIPESLLSICQEALAKRTEIISWLTDFGQENTELNLDPEIAKQLSQYKLENAELELRYEEVKRSQNEFASRTKVLLSEIERLKNQDRLTQDQLKVLRLKMDEIMAELLEERERSNQVKEKKTNMETQLQKAKNRIKELEVQVTSNENHLSQLQNQTRQKETGNEQRAREMQRSLKSSDGLVAQLEKQRESLESRLIELKKDIDNKQAEINEMAEKFEQKIDNVNKDLDEQKKLQQETEVALNEAQERCRQLEKKYEEMCELAKKSKELNVSDGEHKENETRLRNELESLRGTLTEKDEKLERLNREKEEIIAVMHQAANEDNEATREKLTAKLAMKTNELQALRAENAALRRRQELVQERNSGSINQMAEVNRKSSHENGKALSNQTMEVQQQIADLRNALSETVRKNGELQKVLAKKEIELEKRDKDLKEQSKILRVRDEVIGLIKGADQRSNGNNINELRDVLDGNNRDMAQVNKQIAAKAEQLRELFSTLEYKQMQIRQLETMVRQMDEQQERAQAQRTRLENRIAQLELALMGRNKERSKGFSFA
;
A
#
# COMPACT_ATOMS: atom_id res chain seq x y z
N MET A 1 40.06 14.03 -59.26
CA MET A 1 41.30 14.62 -58.71
C MET A 1 41.36 14.34 -57.22
N ARG A 2 42.55 14.09 -56.65
CA ARG A 2 42.85 14.21 -55.20
C ARG A 2 42.82 15.72 -54.79
N PRO A 3 42.79 16.15 -53.50
CA PRO A 3 43.37 15.46 -52.34
C PRO A 3 42.61 15.45 -50.97
N ASP A 4 43.04 14.49 -50.16
CA ASP A 4 43.47 14.50 -48.74
C ASP A 4 42.55 14.69 -47.50
N PHE A 5 42.79 13.71 -46.61
CA PHE A 5 42.63 13.54 -45.16
C PHE A 5 43.39 14.62 -44.32
N PRO A 6 43.25 14.77 -42.96
CA PRO A 6 43.31 13.64 -42.01
C PRO A 6 42.59 13.68 -40.63
N GLY A 7 42.42 12.48 -40.07
CA GLY A 7 42.94 12.18 -38.71
C GLY A 7 41.97 12.15 -37.52
N GLY A 8 41.65 10.95 -37.02
CA GLY A 8 41.02 10.76 -35.71
C GLY A 8 40.88 9.28 -35.34
N LYS A 9 41.71 8.77 -34.40
CA LYS A 9 41.80 7.33 -34.07
C LYS A 9 40.73 6.91 -33.04
N ALA A 10 40.11 5.76 -33.25
CA ALA A 10 39.22 5.12 -32.26
C ALA A 10 39.93 3.97 -31.53
N LEU A 11 39.88 3.97 -30.19
CA LEU A 11 40.35 2.88 -29.33
C LEU A 11 39.19 1.92 -29.01
N LYS A 12 39.37 0.63 -29.30
CA LYS A 12 38.49 -0.47 -28.86
C LYS A 12 39.02 -1.06 -27.55
N VAL A 13 38.14 -1.32 -26.60
CA VAL A 13 38.45 -2.08 -25.37
C VAL A 13 37.53 -3.30 -25.28
N HIS A 14 38.11 -4.47 -25.02
CA HIS A 14 37.41 -5.75 -24.84
C HIS A 14 37.00 -5.96 -23.37
N PRO A 15 35.89 -6.68 -23.09
CA PRO A 15 35.67 -7.37 -21.83
C PRO A 15 36.21 -8.82 -21.90
N GLY A 16 36.99 -9.22 -20.90
CA GLY A 16 37.55 -10.58 -20.80
C GLY A 16 36.68 -11.57 -20.02
N LYS A 17 36.86 -12.87 -20.30
CA LYS A 17 36.49 -14.00 -19.42
C LYS A 17 37.78 -14.59 -18.81
N PRO A 18 37.67 -15.35 -17.71
CA PRO A 18 38.39 -16.63 -17.66
C PRO A 18 37.55 -17.83 -17.20
N SER A 19 38.18 -19.01 -17.28
CA SER A 19 37.68 -20.38 -17.08
C SER A 19 38.88 -21.28 -16.71
N LEU A 20 38.78 -22.48 -16.11
CA LEU A 20 37.66 -23.38 -15.78
C LEU A 20 38.17 -24.42 -14.75
N SER A 21 37.32 -25.05 -13.93
CA SER A 21 37.64 -26.41 -13.43
C SER A 21 36.39 -27.29 -13.21
N ALA A 22 36.55 -28.57 -13.52
CA ALA A 22 35.55 -29.64 -13.40
C ALA A 22 35.75 -30.40 -12.06
N THR A 23 35.13 -31.54 -11.70
CA THR A 23 34.38 -32.59 -12.42
C THR A 23 33.58 -33.39 -11.37
N MET A 24 32.52 -34.12 -11.76
CA MET A 24 32.24 -35.54 -11.38
C MET A 24 30.81 -35.92 -11.79
N GLN A 25 30.61 -37.18 -12.16
CA GLN A 25 29.36 -37.70 -12.72
C GLN A 25 28.62 -38.63 -11.75
N LYS A 26 27.29 -38.57 -11.81
CA LYS A 26 26.30 -39.67 -11.68
C LYS A 26 26.65 -40.87 -10.77
N SER A 27 25.75 -41.14 -9.82
CA SER A 27 25.29 -42.52 -9.57
C SER A 27 23.81 -42.56 -9.21
N LYS A 28 23.14 -43.66 -9.57
CA LYS A 28 21.76 -44.04 -9.19
C LYS A 28 21.86 -45.36 -8.43
N ILE A 29 21.03 -45.58 -7.41
CA ILE A 29 20.25 -46.81 -7.14
C ILE A 29 19.48 -46.64 -5.80
N PRO A 30 18.29 -47.26 -5.64
CA PRO A 30 17.33 -46.85 -4.61
C PRO A 30 17.41 -47.71 -3.34
N THR A 31 16.64 -47.33 -2.32
CA THR A 31 16.38 -48.18 -1.15
C THR A 31 14.88 -48.24 -0.87
N ASN A 32 14.31 -49.43 -1.00
CA ASN A 32 12.93 -49.76 -0.63
C ASN A 32 13.00 -51.07 0.16
N ILE A 33 12.90 -51.00 1.48
CA ILE A 33 12.89 -52.16 2.37
C ILE A 33 11.80 -51.96 3.43
N ASN A 34 10.71 -52.72 3.27
CA ASN A 34 9.76 -53.13 4.30
C ASN A 34 10.53 -53.67 5.54
N GLN A 35 10.05 -53.64 6.80
CA GLN A 35 8.82 -54.27 7.32
C GLN A 35 8.84 -54.16 8.89
N PRO A 36 7.94 -54.80 9.67
CA PRO A 36 6.65 -54.33 10.17
C PRO A 36 6.58 -54.10 11.72
N GLY A 37 5.44 -53.63 12.27
CA GLY A 37 5.37 -53.34 13.73
C GLY A 37 4.06 -53.10 14.51
N ARG A 38 2.86 -53.45 14.00
CA ARG A 38 1.66 -53.86 14.80
C ARG A 38 0.85 -52.84 15.68
N ALA A 39 -0.29 -52.41 15.10
CA ALA A 39 -1.69 -52.48 15.62
C ALA A 39 -2.40 -51.31 16.39
N GLY A 40 -3.69 -51.10 16.03
CA GLY A 40 -4.72 -50.33 16.77
C GLY A 40 -5.23 -49.06 16.06
N LEU A 41 -5.92 -49.06 14.90
CA LEU A 41 -7.25 -49.57 14.49
C LEU A 41 -8.42 -48.55 14.62
N LEU A 42 -9.20 -48.41 13.52
CA LEU A 42 -10.49 -47.68 13.31
C LEU A 42 -10.41 -46.16 13.04
N GLN A 43 -10.61 -45.67 11.80
CA GLN A 43 -11.85 -45.48 10.99
C GLN A 43 -12.56 -44.12 11.27
N THR A 44 -13.05 -43.32 10.29
CA THR A 44 -13.05 -43.39 8.81
C THR A 44 -13.29 -42.00 8.17
N ASP A 45 -12.61 -41.77 7.04
CA ASP A 45 -13.08 -41.22 5.76
C ASP A 45 -13.77 -39.84 5.66
N SER A 46 -12.90 -38.83 5.48
CA SER A 46 -12.62 -38.15 4.19
C SER A 46 -13.72 -37.47 3.34
N VAL A 47 -13.31 -36.28 2.90
CA VAL A 47 -13.84 -35.44 1.82
C VAL A 47 -13.54 -36.07 0.45
N ASP A 48 -14.34 -35.73 -0.57
CA ASP A 48 -13.86 -35.76 -1.96
C ASP A 48 -14.43 -34.60 -2.81
N GLN A 49 -13.58 -33.99 -3.63
CA GLN A 49 -13.92 -32.92 -4.57
C GLN A 49 -12.84 -32.84 -5.66
N LEU A 50 -13.11 -33.40 -6.85
CA LEU A 50 -12.23 -33.21 -8.02
C LEU A 50 -12.98 -33.06 -9.34
N THR A 51 -12.31 -32.30 -10.20
CA THR A 51 -12.57 -31.96 -11.61
C THR A 51 -12.41 -33.15 -12.57
N ALA A 52 -13.11 -33.14 -13.71
CA ALA A 52 -12.50 -33.42 -15.03
C ALA A 52 -13.43 -33.19 -16.24
N ASP A 53 -12.78 -32.94 -17.38
CA ASP A 53 -13.28 -32.59 -18.71
C ASP A 53 -14.24 -33.54 -19.46
N SER A 54 -14.96 -32.92 -20.40
CA SER A 54 -15.25 -33.38 -21.77
C SER A 54 -15.66 -34.84 -22.05
N ARG A 55 -16.90 -34.99 -22.54
CA ARG A 55 -17.15 -35.69 -23.83
C ARG A 55 -18.44 -35.24 -24.49
N ASN A 56 -18.32 -34.90 -25.77
CA ASN A 56 -19.42 -34.56 -26.67
C ASN A 56 -19.98 -35.86 -27.28
N THR A 57 -21.26 -36.17 -27.08
CA THR A 57 -21.99 -37.16 -27.90
C THR A 57 -23.40 -36.67 -28.20
N ASN A 58 -23.65 -36.30 -29.46
CA ASN A 58 -25.00 -36.10 -29.96
C ASN A 58 -25.70 -37.46 -30.08
N ALA A 59 -26.86 -37.59 -29.45
CA ALA A 59 -27.83 -38.64 -29.77
C ALA A 59 -29.25 -38.07 -29.64
N ASN A 60 -29.84 -37.70 -30.78
CA ASN A 60 -31.28 -37.49 -30.85
C ASN A 60 -31.97 -38.85 -30.67
N LEU A 61 -32.95 -38.96 -29.77
CA LEU A 61 -34.07 -39.86 -29.99
C LEU A 61 -35.34 -39.30 -29.34
N THR A 62 -36.40 -39.24 -30.15
CA THR A 62 -37.73 -38.74 -29.80
C THR A 62 -38.61 -39.86 -29.25
N THR A 63 -39.14 -39.72 -28.02
CA THR A 63 -40.33 -40.48 -27.62
C THR A 63 -41.28 -39.67 -26.75
N VAL A 64 -42.57 -39.87 -26.98
CA VAL A 64 -43.72 -39.13 -26.43
C VAL A 64 -44.42 -39.96 -25.33
N LYS A 65 -45.17 -39.29 -24.44
CA LYS A 65 -45.95 -39.80 -23.27
C LYS A 65 -45.14 -39.85 -21.96
N ARG A 66 -45.69 -39.51 -20.79
CA ARG A 66 -47.11 -39.37 -20.36
C ARG A 66 -47.26 -38.16 -19.41
N ARG A 67 -48.37 -37.41 -19.52
CA ARG A 67 -48.81 -36.46 -18.48
C ARG A 67 -49.40 -37.24 -17.30
N LEU A 68 -49.09 -36.82 -16.08
CA LEU A 68 -49.97 -37.02 -14.93
C LEU A 68 -50.60 -35.67 -14.56
N ARG A 69 -51.93 -35.59 -14.69
CA ARG A 69 -52.75 -34.56 -14.03
C ARG A 69 -53.06 -35.06 -12.63
N SER A 70 -52.93 -34.20 -11.62
CA SER A 70 -53.72 -34.31 -10.40
C SER A 70 -54.79 -33.21 -10.42
N HIS A 71 -56.06 -33.63 -10.43
CA HIS A 71 -57.19 -32.79 -10.04
C HIS A 71 -57.72 -33.35 -8.73
N SER A 72 -57.92 -32.48 -7.74
CA SER A 72 -59.03 -32.58 -6.78
C SER A 72 -59.49 -31.16 -6.48
N ALA A 73 -60.75 -31.01 -6.05
CA ALA A 73 -61.50 -29.75 -6.12
C ALA A 73 -62.38 -29.54 -4.88
N PHE A 74 -63.17 -28.46 -4.91
CA PHE A 74 -64.13 -27.94 -3.89
C PHE A 74 -63.46 -27.14 -2.75
N ASN A 75 -63.72 -25.82 -2.64
CA ASN A 75 -64.94 -25.08 -2.22
C ASN A 75 -65.08 -25.04 -0.69
N GLU A 76 -65.50 -23.94 -0.04
CA GLU A 76 -65.75 -22.54 -0.46
C GLU A 76 -65.71 -21.65 0.81
N ASN A 77 -66.07 -20.37 0.71
CA ASN A 77 -66.34 -19.45 1.83
C ASN A 77 -65.16 -18.97 2.68
N PHE A 78 -64.53 -17.86 2.23
CA PHE A 78 -64.42 -16.68 3.11
C PHE A 78 -64.48 -15.41 2.27
N ALA A 79 -65.50 -14.57 2.52
CA ALA A 79 -65.69 -13.32 1.80
C ALA A 79 -64.65 -12.26 2.23
N LYS A 80 -64.00 -11.60 1.26
CA LYS A 80 -63.28 -10.34 1.48
C LYS A 80 -63.18 -9.52 0.18
N SER A 81 -63.71 -8.30 0.26
CA SER A 81 -63.40 -7.10 -0.55
C SER A 81 -63.08 -7.28 -2.05
N ARG A 82 -64.06 -6.92 -2.89
CA ARG A 82 -63.90 -6.65 -4.32
C ARG A 82 -63.08 -5.38 -4.57
N SER A 83 -61.75 -5.47 -4.52
CA SER A 83 -60.86 -4.44 -5.09
C SER A 83 -60.74 -4.66 -6.60
N GLN A 84 -61.05 -3.64 -7.40
CA GLN A 84 -60.83 -3.69 -8.86
C GLN A 84 -59.33 -3.90 -9.17
N PRO A 85 -58.97 -4.63 -10.24
CA PRO A 85 -57.61 -4.64 -10.74
C PRO A 85 -57.21 -3.21 -11.15
N SER A 86 -56.14 -2.68 -10.58
CA SER A 86 -55.60 -1.37 -10.97
C SER A 86 -55.32 -1.34 -12.48
N THR A 87 -55.69 -0.23 -13.13
CA THR A 87 -55.42 0.05 -14.55
C THR A 87 -53.94 -0.12 -14.93
N ALA A 88 -53.03 0.06 -13.97
CA ALA A 88 -51.60 -0.22 -14.14
C ALA A 88 -51.29 -1.72 -14.39
N ALA A 89 -52.00 -2.63 -13.73
CA ALA A 89 -51.79 -4.08 -13.91
C ALA A 89 -52.23 -4.55 -15.31
N ILE A 90 -53.32 -3.99 -15.83
CA ILE A 90 -53.82 -4.24 -17.19
C ILE A 90 -52.81 -3.70 -18.22
N SER A 91 -52.30 -2.49 -18.02
CA SER A 91 -51.26 -1.88 -18.87
C SER A 91 -49.97 -2.71 -18.91
N VAL A 92 -49.49 -3.22 -17.77
CA VAL A 92 -48.29 -4.07 -17.71
C VAL A 92 -48.49 -5.42 -18.43
N ALA A 93 -49.68 -6.03 -18.31
CA ALA A 93 -50.01 -7.25 -19.05
C ALA A 93 -50.06 -7.00 -20.58
N GLN A 94 -50.68 -5.90 -21.00
CA GLN A 94 -50.77 -5.50 -22.40
C GLN A 94 -49.39 -5.15 -23.00
N LYS A 95 -48.52 -4.49 -22.23
CA LYS A 95 -47.11 -4.25 -22.61
C LYS A 95 -46.34 -5.55 -22.84
N ARG A 96 -46.48 -6.54 -21.94
CA ARG A 96 -45.83 -7.85 -22.09
C ARG A 96 -46.35 -8.64 -23.31
N LEU A 97 -47.62 -8.51 -23.66
CA LEU A 97 -48.19 -9.08 -24.89
C LEU A 97 -47.56 -8.45 -26.15
N LEU A 98 -47.53 -7.12 -26.23
CA LEU A 98 -46.92 -6.39 -27.36
C LEU A 98 -45.42 -6.66 -27.48
N GLU A 99 -44.71 -6.80 -26.36
CA GLU A 99 -43.30 -7.16 -26.32
C GLU A 99 -43.07 -8.60 -26.85
N ASN A 100 -43.92 -9.55 -26.46
CA ASN A 100 -43.86 -10.93 -26.99
C ASN A 100 -44.16 -10.97 -28.50
N ASP A 101 -45.18 -10.27 -28.97
CA ASP A 101 -45.49 -10.11 -30.40
C ASP A 101 -44.33 -9.48 -31.18
N TYR A 102 -43.70 -8.44 -30.62
CA TYR A 102 -42.51 -7.81 -31.22
C TYR A 102 -41.34 -8.80 -31.30
N THR A 103 -41.03 -9.54 -30.22
CA THR A 103 -39.94 -10.54 -30.29
C THR A 103 -40.25 -11.68 -31.27
N THR A 104 -41.52 -12.08 -31.40
CA THR A 104 -41.96 -13.10 -32.34
C THR A 104 -41.86 -12.60 -33.79
N LYS A 105 -42.33 -11.38 -34.08
CA LYS A 105 -42.16 -10.73 -35.40
C LYS A 105 -40.68 -10.51 -35.73
N LYS A 106 -39.85 -10.11 -34.76
CA LYS A 106 -38.39 -9.95 -34.93
C LYS A 106 -37.69 -11.27 -35.27
N LYS A 107 -38.05 -12.37 -34.60
CA LYS A 107 -37.58 -13.72 -34.94
C LYS A 107 -38.01 -14.14 -36.35
N LYS A 108 -39.29 -13.95 -36.70
CA LYS A 108 -39.81 -14.25 -38.04
C LYS A 108 -39.11 -13.42 -39.13
N TYR A 109 -38.86 -12.13 -38.90
CA TYR A 109 -38.10 -11.28 -39.81
C TYR A 109 -36.65 -11.74 -39.98
N ALA A 110 -35.97 -12.15 -38.89
CA ALA A 110 -34.62 -12.68 -38.97
C ALA A 110 -34.54 -13.98 -39.80
N ILE A 111 -35.54 -14.85 -39.68
CA ILE A 111 -35.65 -16.08 -40.50
C ILE A 111 -35.90 -15.71 -41.97
N LEU A 112 -36.91 -14.88 -42.27
CA LEU A 112 -37.21 -14.45 -43.65
C LEU A 112 -36.03 -13.72 -44.31
N ARG A 113 -35.30 -12.89 -43.56
CA ARG A 113 -34.08 -12.22 -44.04
C ARG A 113 -32.97 -13.23 -44.35
N LYS A 114 -32.83 -14.29 -43.56
CA LYS A 114 -31.87 -15.37 -43.84
C LYS A 114 -32.29 -16.14 -45.09
N GLU A 115 -33.55 -16.57 -45.19
CA GLU A 115 -34.09 -17.27 -46.37
C GLU A 115 -33.95 -16.44 -47.66
N LEU A 116 -34.13 -15.12 -47.59
CA LEU A 116 -33.92 -14.22 -48.72
C LEU A 116 -32.45 -14.20 -49.18
N VAL A 117 -31.50 -14.13 -48.24
CA VAL A 117 -30.06 -14.19 -48.54
C VAL A 117 -29.66 -15.55 -49.09
N ASP A 118 -30.18 -16.64 -48.52
CA ASP A 118 -29.91 -18.01 -48.97
C ASP A 118 -30.46 -18.22 -50.41
N LYS A 119 -31.68 -17.74 -50.72
CA LYS A 119 -32.23 -17.74 -52.08
C LYS A 119 -31.44 -16.85 -53.05
N GLN A 120 -30.99 -15.67 -52.61
CA GLN A 120 -30.15 -14.79 -53.42
C GLN A 120 -28.82 -15.48 -53.79
N LYS A 121 -28.20 -16.17 -52.82
CA LYS A 121 -26.96 -16.93 -53.03
C LYS A 121 -27.15 -18.06 -54.06
N ILE A 122 -28.20 -18.86 -53.92
CA ILE A 122 -28.56 -19.91 -54.90
C ILE A 122 -28.77 -19.31 -56.30
N THR A 123 -29.43 -18.14 -56.38
CA THR A 123 -29.67 -17.46 -57.66
C THR A 123 -28.35 -16.95 -58.29
N GLN A 124 -27.42 -16.44 -57.49
CA GLN A 124 -26.09 -16.03 -57.95
C GLN A 124 -25.24 -17.23 -58.42
N GLU A 125 -25.24 -18.33 -57.67
CA GLU A 125 -24.55 -19.59 -58.04
C GLU A 125 -25.11 -20.17 -59.34
N LEU A 126 -26.42 -20.11 -59.55
CA LEU A 126 -27.06 -20.51 -60.81
C LEU A 126 -26.63 -19.58 -61.97
N TYR A 127 -26.63 -18.26 -61.75
CA TYR A 127 -26.21 -17.29 -62.76
C TYR A 127 -24.75 -17.49 -63.18
N GLU A 128 -23.83 -17.65 -62.22
CA GLU A 128 -22.43 -18.00 -62.51
C GLU A 128 -22.32 -19.31 -63.31
N SER A 129 -23.13 -20.31 -62.96
CA SER A 129 -23.14 -21.60 -63.66
C SER A 129 -23.63 -21.48 -65.11
N ILE A 130 -24.67 -20.68 -65.36
CA ILE A 130 -25.16 -20.40 -66.72
C ILE A 130 -24.11 -19.57 -67.50
N ASN A 131 -23.46 -18.60 -66.87
CA ASN A 131 -22.45 -17.77 -67.55
C ASN A 131 -21.19 -18.60 -67.92
N ARG A 132 -20.72 -19.48 -67.02
CA ARG A 132 -19.67 -20.48 -67.33
C ARG A 132 -20.11 -21.46 -68.43
N LEU A 133 -21.40 -21.84 -68.47
CA LEU A 133 -21.93 -22.69 -69.54
C LEU A 133 -21.94 -21.95 -70.89
N ARG A 134 -22.32 -20.67 -70.91
CA ARG A 134 -22.24 -19.80 -72.10
C ARG A 134 -20.80 -19.66 -72.61
N GLU A 135 -19.84 -19.37 -71.73
CA GLU A 135 -18.41 -19.35 -72.08
C GLU A 135 -17.95 -20.68 -72.66
N LYS A 136 -18.38 -21.81 -72.06
CA LYS A 136 -18.05 -23.15 -72.56
C LYS A 136 -18.64 -23.41 -73.94
N VAL A 137 -19.90 -23.03 -74.19
CA VAL A 137 -20.56 -23.15 -75.51
C VAL A 137 -19.85 -22.29 -76.58
N ILE A 138 -19.44 -21.08 -76.24
CA ILE A 138 -18.65 -20.21 -77.13
C ILE A 138 -17.27 -20.83 -77.41
N SER A 139 -16.60 -21.38 -76.39
CA SER A 139 -15.28 -22.04 -76.55
C SER A 139 -15.34 -23.33 -77.40
N LEU A 140 -16.53 -23.93 -77.55
CA LEU A 140 -16.80 -25.06 -78.44
C LEU A 140 -17.18 -24.62 -79.87
N GLY A 141 -17.00 -23.34 -80.21
CA GLY A 141 -17.22 -22.79 -81.56
C GLY A 141 -18.67 -22.53 -81.94
N SER A 142 -19.61 -22.62 -80.99
CA SER A 142 -21.02 -22.28 -81.23
C SER A 142 -21.26 -20.77 -81.16
N LYS A 143 -22.26 -20.27 -81.90
CA LYS A 143 -22.64 -18.85 -81.86
C LYS A 143 -23.11 -18.46 -80.45
N ASP A 144 -22.74 -17.24 -80.03
CA ASP A 144 -23.12 -16.68 -78.74
C ASP A 144 -24.66 -16.61 -78.59
N PRO A 145 -25.26 -17.26 -77.56
CA PRO A 145 -26.71 -17.19 -77.32
C PRO A 145 -27.20 -15.82 -76.82
N GLY A 146 -26.30 -14.86 -76.58
CA GLY A 146 -26.62 -13.48 -76.20
C GLY A 146 -26.12 -13.10 -74.81
N LYS A 147 -26.10 -11.79 -74.51
CA LYS A 147 -25.76 -11.29 -73.17
C LYS A 147 -26.83 -11.69 -72.17
N ILE A 148 -26.41 -12.37 -71.11
CA ILE A 148 -27.25 -12.61 -69.93
C ILE A 148 -27.33 -11.31 -69.14
N GLU A 149 -28.53 -10.92 -68.73
CA GLU A 149 -28.81 -9.65 -68.05
C GLU A 149 -28.30 -9.65 -66.60
N GLU A 150 -27.50 -8.65 -66.22
CA GLU A 150 -26.81 -8.64 -64.92
C GLU A 150 -27.78 -8.65 -63.73
N LEU A 151 -27.64 -9.65 -62.85
CA LEU A 151 -28.44 -9.73 -61.63
C LEU A 151 -28.23 -8.51 -60.72
N PRO A 152 -29.28 -7.72 -60.41
CA PRO A 152 -29.15 -6.58 -59.52
C PRO A 152 -28.81 -7.02 -58.09
N GLN A 153 -27.69 -6.54 -57.55
CA GLN A 153 -27.27 -6.84 -56.18
C GLN A 153 -28.19 -6.17 -55.15
N VAL A 154 -29.04 -6.96 -54.49
CA VAL A 154 -30.08 -6.51 -53.53
C VAL A 154 -29.52 -5.79 -52.28
N ASN A 155 -28.20 -5.87 -52.01
CA ASN A 155 -27.55 -5.10 -50.93
C ASN A 155 -27.24 -3.65 -51.30
N GLN A 156 -27.45 -3.25 -52.56
CA GLN A 156 -27.78 -1.87 -52.87
C GLN A 156 -29.30 -1.81 -52.99
N VAL A 157 -29.92 -0.96 -52.16
CA VAL A 157 -31.01 -0.14 -52.66
C VAL A 157 -30.32 1.05 -53.30
N PRO A 158 -29.97 1.01 -54.60
CA PRO A 158 -29.76 2.26 -55.29
C PRO A 158 -31.12 2.97 -55.23
N ALA A 159 -31.10 4.23 -54.81
CA ALA A 159 -32.08 5.16 -55.34
C ALA A 159 -31.76 5.33 -56.82
N LYS A 160 -32.08 4.30 -57.64
CA LYS A 160 -32.19 4.46 -59.08
C LYS A 160 -33.23 5.56 -59.25
N LYS A 161 -32.79 6.75 -59.65
CA LYS A 161 -33.66 7.79 -60.20
C LYS A 161 -34.61 7.06 -61.15
N GLY A 162 -35.91 7.20 -60.93
CA GLY A 162 -36.90 6.53 -61.75
C GLY A 162 -36.86 7.08 -63.16
N GLN A 163 -36.00 6.53 -64.01
CA GLN A 163 -36.34 6.35 -65.41
C GLN A 163 -37.48 5.34 -65.44
N THR A 164 -38.70 5.86 -65.28
CA THR A 164 -39.89 5.20 -65.82
C THR A 164 -39.60 4.87 -67.28
N PRO A 165 -39.84 3.63 -67.74
CA PRO A 165 -39.90 3.35 -69.17
C PRO A 165 -40.84 4.38 -69.81
N GLY A 166 -40.42 4.99 -70.91
CA GLY A 166 -41.16 6.07 -71.54
C GLY A 166 -42.53 5.59 -72.00
N ILE A 167 -43.56 5.79 -71.18
CA ILE A 167 -44.95 5.80 -71.62
C ILE A 167 -45.15 7.12 -72.37
N SER A 168 -44.69 7.10 -73.62
CA SER A 168 -45.04 7.99 -74.72
C SER A 168 -44.85 9.51 -74.51
N GLU A 169 -43.87 10.07 -75.22
CA GLU A 169 -43.77 11.51 -75.54
C GLU A 169 -44.96 12.04 -76.37
N ASN A 170 -46.04 11.27 -76.57
CA ASN A 170 -47.25 11.72 -77.29
C ASN A 170 -48.32 12.35 -76.38
N VAL A 171 -48.14 12.42 -75.05
CA VAL A 171 -49.18 13.00 -74.17
C VAL A 171 -49.29 14.53 -74.33
N GLU A 172 -48.17 15.25 -74.45
CA GLU A 172 -48.17 16.70 -74.73
C GLU A 172 -48.80 17.02 -76.10
N ASN A 173 -48.72 16.09 -77.06
CA ASN A 173 -49.30 16.25 -78.40
C ASN A 173 -50.83 16.06 -78.43
N CYS A 174 -51.45 15.64 -77.32
CA CYS A 174 -52.90 15.58 -77.14
C CYS A 174 -53.47 16.81 -76.41
N GLN A 175 -52.69 17.46 -75.53
CA GLN A 175 -53.16 18.63 -74.77
C GLN A 175 -53.46 19.82 -75.69
N ASN A 176 -52.64 20.04 -76.72
CA ASN A 176 -52.82 21.12 -77.69
C ASN A 176 -53.96 20.90 -78.72
N ARG A 177 -54.69 19.77 -78.67
CA ARG A 177 -55.81 19.50 -79.59
C ARG A 177 -57.20 19.77 -79.01
N VAL A 178 -57.32 20.01 -77.70
CA VAL A 178 -58.63 20.21 -77.04
C VAL A 178 -58.95 21.70 -76.79
N GLU A 179 -57.95 22.59 -76.83
CA GLU A 179 -58.16 24.04 -76.74
C GLU A 179 -58.83 24.66 -77.97
N ILE A 180 -58.89 23.93 -79.10
CA ILE A 180 -59.50 24.40 -80.36
C ILE A 180 -61.02 24.61 -80.22
N LEU A 181 -61.68 23.95 -79.26
CA LEU A 181 -63.09 24.16 -78.93
C LEU A 181 -63.22 25.16 -77.77
N THR A 182 -63.06 26.45 -78.09
CA THR A 182 -63.39 27.55 -77.17
C THR A 182 -64.87 27.51 -76.80
N GLN A 183 -65.20 27.99 -75.59
CA GLN A 183 -66.59 28.01 -75.12
C GLN A 183 -67.47 28.95 -75.98
N GLU A 184 -66.85 29.99 -76.56
CA GLU A 184 -67.43 30.86 -77.59
C GLU A 184 -67.75 30.08 -78.86
N PHE A 185 -66.78 29.37 -79.46
CA PHE A 185 -67.03 28.55 -80.66
C PHE A 185 -68.12 27.51 -80.46
N ILE A 186 -68.18 26.86 -79.29
CA ILE A 186 -69.26 25.91 -78.95
C ILE A 186 -70.63 26.61 -78.94
N LYS A 187 -70.70 27.79 -78.33
CA LYS A 187 -71.95 28.58 -78.24
C LYS A 187 -72.39 29.13 -79.59
N ASP A 188 -71.45 29.56 -80.42
CA ASP A 188 -71.70 30.02 -81.80
C ASP A 188 -72.20 28.86 -82.66
N LEU A 189 -71.63 27.66 -82.49
CA LEU A 189 -72.06 26.44 -83.18
C LEU A 189 -73.47 26.00 -82.75
N GLU A 190 -73.77 26.02 -81.45
CA GLU A 190 -75.12 25.75 -80.91
C GLU A 190 -76.14 26.76 -81.46
N THR A 191 -75.80 28.05 -81.46
CA THR A 191 -76.63 29.14 -81.99
C THR A 191 -76.86 28.96 -83.50
N SER A 192 -75.83 28.63 -84.26
CA SER A 192 -75.90 28.40 -85.71
C SER A 192 -76.76 27.18 -86.08
N PHE A 193 -76.62 26.07 -85.36
CA PHE A 193 -77.41 24.86 -85.61
C PHE A 193 -78.89 25.00 -85.22
N GLN A 194 -79.22 25.94 -84.34
CA GLN A 194 -80.60 26.26 -84.00
C GLN A 194 -81.20 27.29 -84.97
N GLN A 195 -80.56 28.45 -85.13
CA GLN A 195 -81.12 29.59 -85.88
C GLN A 195 -81.24 29.35 -87.39
N ILE A 196 -80.24 28.73 -88.03
CA ILE A 196 -80.27 28.56 -89.50
C ILE A 196 -81.44 27.65 -89.92
N PRO A 197 -81.63 26.44 -89.36
CA PRO A 197 -82.75 25.60 -89.74
C PRO A 197 -84.10 26.15 -89.30
N GLU A 198 -84.17 26.86 -88.16
CA GLU A 198 -85.40 27.52 -87.69
C GLU A 198 -85.85 28.64 -88.66
N SER A 199 -84.90 29.45 -89.17
CA SER A 199 -85.21 30.45 -90.20
C SER A 199 -85.69 29.84 -91.52
N LEU A 200 -85.07 28.74 -91.96
CA LEU A 200 -85.49 28.00 -93.16
C LEU A 200 -86.88 27.37 -92.99
N LEU A 201 -87.16 26.80 -91.81
CA LEU A 201 -88.48 26.27 -91.47
C LEU A 201 -89.55 27.37 -91.40
N SER A 202 -89.20 28.58 -90.96
CA SER A 202 -90.13 29.72 -90.99
C SER A 202 -90.47 30.11 -92.43
N ILE A 203 -89.48 30.19 -93.32
CA ILE A 203 -89.69 30.53 -94.75
C ILE A 203 -90.53 29.43 -95.45
N CYS A 204 -90.23 28.15 -95.20
CA CYS A 204 -91.02 27.05 -95.72
C CYS A 204 -92.48 27.09 -95.22
N GLN A 205 -92.71 27.44 -93.95
CA GLN A 205 -94.05 27.58 -93.38
C GLN A 205 -94.82 28.74 -94.03
N GLU A 206 -94.19 29.89 -94.25
CA GLU A 206 -94.80 31.04 -94.93
C GLU A 206 -95.12 30.71 -96.39
N ALA A 207 -94.20 30.05 -97.12
CA ALA A 207 -94.42 29.63 -98.49
C ALA A 207 -95.56 28.60 -98.62
N LEU A 208 -95.67 27.66 -97.67
CA LEU A 208 -96.80 26.73 -97.62
C LEU A 208 -98.10 27.44 -97.28
N ALA A 209 -98.12 28.34 -96.29
CA ALA A 209 -99.31 29.13 -95.96
C ALA A 209 -99.80 29.94 -97.17
N LYS A 210 -98.89 30.55 -97.94
CA LYS A 210 -99.22 31.28 -99.17
C LYS A 210 -99.70 30.36 -100.30
N ARG A 211 -99.11 29.16 -100.46
CA ARG A 211 -99.60 28.15 -101.40
C ARG A 211 -101.01 27.68 -101.01
N THR A 212 -101.28 27.46 -99.72
CA THR A 212 -102.60 27.10 -99.19
C THR A 212 -103.63 28.21 -99.40
N GLU A 213 -103.26 29.47 -99.17
CA GLU A 213 -104.11 30.65 -99.44
C GLU A 213 -104.49 30.75 -100.93
N ILE A 214 -103.53 30.58 -101.85
CA ILE A 214 -103.78 30.55 -103.30
C ILE A 214 -104.69 29.37 -103.70
N ILE A 215 -104.45 28.18 -103.13
CA ILE A 215 -105.26 26.99 -103.40
C ILE A 215 -106.69 27.14 -102.86
N SER A 216 -106.88 27.77 -101.69
CA SER A 216 -108.22 28.12 -101.19
C SER A 216 -108.88 29.10 -102.14
N TRP A 217 -108.23 30.22 -102.45
CA TRP A 217 -108.79 31.23 -103.36
C TRP A 217 -109.20 30.66 -104.73
N LEU A 218 -108.38 29.80 -105.33
CA LEU A 218 -108.72 29.08 -106.57
C LEU A 218 -109.87 28.08 -106.40
N THR A 219 -110.05 27.50 -105.21
CA THR A 219 -111.17 26.63 -104.87
C THR A 219 -112.46 27.42 -104.74
N ASP A 220 -112.41 28.51 -104.00
CA ASP A 220 -113.55 29.34 -103.63
C ASP A 220 -114.06 30.05 -104.89
N PHE A 221 -113.16 30.61 -105.72
CA PHE A 221 -113.46 31.12 -107.06
C PHE A 221 -114.14 30.07 -107.96
N GLY A 222 -113.73 28.80 -107.84
CA GLY A 222 -114.32 27.68 -108.58
C GLY A 222 -115.67 27.20 -108.06
N GLN A 223 -116.07 27.58 -106.84
CA GLN A 223 -117.37 27.27 -106.23
C GLN A 223 -118.37 28.40 -106.40
N GLU A 224 -117.93 29.66 -106.31
CA GLU A 224 -118.80 30.84 -106.45
C GLU A 224 -119.30 31.04 -107.90
N ASN A 225 -118.50 30.69 -108.91
CA ASN A 225 -118.83 30.88 -110.32
C ASN A 225 -119.53 29.66 -110.96
N THR A 226 -120.61 29.16 -110.35
CA THR A 226 -121.34 27.96 -110.83
C THR A 226 -121.93 28.06 -112.25
N GLU A 227 -122.06 29.25 -112.84
CA GLU A 227 -122.50 29.43 -114.23
C GLU A 227 -121.37 29.28 -115.27
N LEU A 228 -120.11 29.34 -114.82
CA LEU A 228 -118.93 29.09 -115.64
C LEU A 228 -118.36 27.72 -115.27
N ASN A 229 -118.81 26.68 -115.98
CA ASN A 229 -118.24 25.33 -115.88
C ASN A 229 -116.71 25.39 -116.02
N LEU A 230 -115.97 25.19 -114.92
CA LEU A 230 -114.52 25.10 -114.98
C LEU A 230 -114.13 23.91 -115.83
N ASP A 231 -113.08 24.07 -116.64
CA ASP A 231 -112.51 22.97 -117.41
C ASP A 231 -112.17 21.81 -116.45
N PRO A 232 -112.67 20.58 -116.69
CA PRO A 232 -112.40 19.44 -115.83
C PRO A 232 -110.90 19.14 -115.66
N GLU A 233 -110.04 19.53 -116.60
CA GLU A 233 -108.59 19.40 -116.44
C GLU A 233 -108.03 20.43 -115.43
N ILE A 234 -108.57 21.66 -115.38
CA ILE A 234 -108.21 22.67 -114.37
C ILE A 234 -108.67 22.20 -112.98
N ALA A 235 -109.89 21.67 -112.87
CA ALA A 235 -110.42 21.13 -111.61
C ALA A 235 -109.57 19.96 -111.09
N LYS A 236 -109.14 19.07 -111.99
CA LYS A 236 -108.22 17.96 -111.70
C LYS A 236 -106.84 18.44 -111.25
N GLN A 237 -106.26 19.44 -111.93
CA GLN A 237 -104.99 20.06 -111.51
C GLN A 237 -105.09 20.72 -110.15
N LEU A 238 -106.19 21.43 -109.85
CA LEU A 238 -106.42 22.01 -108.53
C LEU A 238 -106.54 20.94 -107.43
N SER A 239 -107.21 19.83 -107.71
CA SER A 239 -107.27 18.67 -106.80
C SER A 239 -105.90 18.01 -106.60
N GLN A 240 -105.06 17.95 -107.63
CA GLN A 240 -103.68 17.48 -107.51
C GLN A 240 -102.84 18.45 -106.67
N TYR A 241 -102.92 19.75 -106.91
CA TYR A 241 -102.17 20.75 -106.14
C TYR A 241 -102.55 20.76 -104.66
N LYS A 242 -103.83 20.48 -104.32
CA LYS A 242 -104.28 20.24 -102.93
C LYS A 242 -103.61 19.03 -102.30
N LEU A 243 -103.58 17.89 -103.00
CA LEU A 243 -102.97 16.66 -102.52
C LEU A 243 -101.46 16.84 -102.31
N GLU A 244 -100.77 17.45 -103.27
CA GLU A 244 -99.36 17.83 -103.16
C GLU A 244 -99.12 18.80 -101.99
N ASN A 245 -100.02 19.75 -101.73
CA ASN A 245 -99.87 20.70 -100.64
C ASN A 245 -99.96 19.99 -99.27
N ALA A 246 -100.93 19.08 -99.11
CA ALA A 246 -101.05 18.26 -97.91
C ALA A 246 -99.84 17.33 -97.72
N GLU A 247 -99.27 16.79 -98.80
CA GLU A 247 -98.03 16.01 -98.72
C GLU A 247 -96.82 16.88 -98.32
N LEU A 248 -96.72 18.11 -98.85
CA LEU A 248 -95.66 19.06 -98.47
C LEU A 248 -95.79 19.52 -97.01
N GLU A 249 -97.01 19.72 -96.49
CA GLU A 249 -97.27 20.02 -95.07
C GLU A 249 -96.81 18.85 -94.17
N LEU A 250 -97.11 17.60 -94.54
CA LEU A 250 -96.63 16.41 -93.82
C LEU A 250 -95.10 16.31 -93.81
N ARG A 251 -94.45 16.52 -94.97
CA ARG A 251 -92.98 16.54 -95.08
C ARG A 251 -92.37 17.67 -94.26
N TYR A 252 -93.00 18.85 -94.24
CA TYR A 252 -92.56 19.99 -93.44
C TYR A 252 -92.55 19.67 -91.93
N GLU A 253 -93.65 19.11 -91.41
CA GLU A 253 -93.72 18.72 -89.99
C GLU A 253 -92.79 17.54 -89.64
N GLU A 254 -92.45 16.67 -90.59
CA GLU A 254 -91.41 15.64 -90.41
C GLU A 254 -89.99 16.22 -90.33
N VAL A 255 -89.64 17.16 -91.21
CA VAL A 255 -88.34 17.86 -91.16
C VAL A 255 -88.21 18.68 -89.88
N LYS A 256 -89.27 19.40 -89.48
CA LYS A 256 -89.34 20.18 -88.24
C LYS A 256 -89.16 19.31 -86.98
N ARG A 257 -89.79 18.13 -86.93
CA ARG A 257 -89.59 17.15 -85.85
C ARG A 257 -88.14 16.65 -85.81
N SER A 258 -87.59 16.29 -86.97
CA SER A 258 -86.21 15.81 -87.11
C SER A 258 -85.18 16.85 -86.67
N GLN A 259 -85.42 18.12 -87.00
CA GLN A 259 -84.60 19.25 -86.58
C GLN A 259 -84.65 19.48 -85.06
N ASN A 260 -85.83 19.42 -84.44
CA ASN A 260 -85.98 19.55 -82.99
C ASN A 260 -85.30 18.40 -82.22
N GLU A 261 -85.35 17.18 -82.75
CA GLU A 261 -84.56 16.06 -82.22
C GLU A 261 -83.05 16.28 -82.37
N PHE A 262 -82.59 16.78 -83.51
CA PHE A 262 -81.16 17.07 -83.75
C PHE A 262 -80.62 18.14 -82.80
N ALA A 263 -81.37 19.24 -82.60
CA ALA A 263 -81.02 20.29 -81.64
C ALA A 263 -80.97 19.73 -80.20
N SER A 264 -81.94 18.90 -79.82
CA SER A 264 -81.98 18.26 -78.49
C SER A 264 -80.79 17.32 -78.27
N ARG A 265 -80.43 16.50 -79.26
CA ARG A 265 -79.25 15.61 -79.20
C ARG A 265 -77.95 16.40 -79.13
N THR A 266 -77.83 17.48 -79.90
CA THR A 266 -76.66 18.38 -79.88
C THR A 266 -76.47 18.99 -78.49
N LYS A 267 -77.52 19.51 -77.88
CA LYS A 267 -77.48 20.08 -76.52
C LYS A 267 -77.03 19.06 -75.46
N VAL A 268 -77.52 17.82 -75.52
CA VAL A 268 -77.08 16.75 -74.62
C VAL A 268 -75.59 16.45 -74.81
N LEU A 269 -75.11 16.33 -76.05
CA LEU A 269 -73.69 16.10 -76.33
C LEU A 269 -72.79 17.21 -75.80
N LEU A 270 -73.19 18.48 -75.94
CA LEU A 270 -72.43 19.62 -75.40
C LEU A 270 -72.36 19.57 -73.86
N SER A 271 -73.46 19.25 -73.19
CA SER A 271 -73.48 19.12 -71.72
C SER A 271 -72.60 17.97 -71.22
N GLU A 272 -72.53 16.86 -71.96
CA GLU A 272 -71.68 15.71 -71.62
C GLU A 272 -70.18 16.03 -71.86
N ILE A 273 -69.85 16.78 -72.91
CA ILE A 273 -68.49 17.28 -73.15
C ILE A 273 -68.03 18.20 -72.02
N GLU A 274 -68.90 19.10 -71.53
CA GLU A 274 -68.57 19.97 -70.39
C GLU A 274 -68.42 19.18 -69.09
N ARG A 275 -69.29 18.18 -68.85
CA ARG A 275 -69.17 17.25 -67.72
C ARG A 275 -67.84 16.50 -67.74
N LEU A 276 -67.42 15.99 -68.89
CA LEU A 276 -66.14 15.30 -69.07
C LEU A 276 -64.93 16.23 -68.89
N LYS A 277 -64.97 17.46 -69.43
CA LYS A 277 -63.92 18.49 -69.19
C LYS A 277 -63.76 18.79 -67.69
N ASN A 278 -64.86 18.90 -66.95
CA ASN A 278 -64.82 19.15 -65.51
C ASN A 278 -64.33 17.92 -64.71
N GLN A 279 -64.68 16.71 -65.14
CA GLN A 279 -64.16 15.48 -64.55
C GLN A 279 -62.64 15.33 -64.76
N ASP A 280 -62.13 15.65 -65.95
CA ASP A 280 -60.68 15.62 -66.23
C ASP A 280 -59.91 16.66 -65.41
N ARG A 281 -60.43 17.89 -65.28
CA ARG A 281 -59.83 18.91 -64.38
C ARG A 281 -59.70 18.38 -62.94
N LEU A 282 -60.76 17.75 -62.41
CA LEU A 282 -60.75 17.19 -61.06
C LEU A 282 -59.71 16.07 -60.91
N THR A 283 -59.57 15.17 -61.89
CA THR A 283 -58.55 14.10 -61.83
C THR A 283 -57.14 14.65 -61.99
N GLN A 284 -56.92 15.66 -62.82
CA GLN A 284 -55.64 16.36 -62.92
C GLN A 284 -55.25 17.03 -61.59
N ASP A 285 -56.17 17.69 -60.90
CA ASP A 285 -55.89 18.32 -59.61
C ASP A 285 -55.64 17.29 -58.50
N GLN A 286 -56.37 16.18 -58.48
CA GLN A 286 -56.06 15.04 -57.62
C GLN A 286 -54.66 14.47 -57.90
N LEU A 287 -54.26 14.35 -59.17
CA LEU A 287 -52.91 13.92 -59.55
C LEU A 287 -51.82 14.92 -59.13
N LYS A 288 -52.08 16.24 -59.15
CA LYS A 288 -51.15 17.25 -58.60
C LYS A 288 -50.97 17.08 -57.10
N VAL A 289 -52.07 16.95 -56.35
CA VAL A 289 -52.05 16.74 -54.89
C VAL A 289 -51.34 15.44 -54.52
N LEU A 290 -51.54 14.36 -55.29
CA LEU A 290 -50.84 13.08 -55.07
C LEU A 290 -49.34 13.17 -55.36
N ARG A 291 -48.91 13.93 -56.39
CA ARG A 291 -47.48 14.19 -56.63
C ARG A 291 -46.84 14.96 -55.48
N LEU A 292 -47.46 16.06 -55.04
CA LEU A 292 -46.95 16.85 -53.91
C LEU A 292 -46.81 16.01 -52.63
N LYS A 293 -47.80 15.16 -52.31
CA LYS A 293 -47.71 14.24 -51.17
C LYS A 293 -46.60 13.18 -51.33
N MET A 294 -46.36 12.71 -52.56
CA MET A 294 -45.27 11.78 -52.83
C MET A 294 -43.91 12.45 -52.62
N ASP A 295 -43.75 13.70 -53.07
CA ASP A 295 -42.53 14.49 -52.88
C ASP A 295 -42.29 14.82 -51.39
N GLU A 296 -43.33 15.17 -50.64
CA GLU A 296 -43.31 15.38 -49.19
C GLU A 296 -42.85 14.12 -48.44
N ILE A 297 -43.47 12.96 -48.72
CA ILE A 297 -43.09 11.66 -48.12
C ILE A 297 -41.65 11.28 -48.50
N MET A 298 -41.19 11.58 -49.72
CA MET A 298 -39.79 11.36 -50.11
C MET A 298 -38.82 12.26 -49.34
N ALA A 299 -39.18 13.53 -49.10
CA ALA A 299 -38.39 14.45 -48.30
C ALA A 299 -38.28 14.00 -46.84
N GLU A 300 -39.41 13.64 -46.20
CA GLU A 300 -39.44 13.09 -44.84
C GLU A 300 -38.58 11.82 -44.72
N LEU A 301 -38.65 10.91 -45.70
CA LEU A 301 -37.88 9.67 -45.71
C LEU A 301 -36.36 9.91 -45.88
N LEU A 302 -35.96 10.94 -46.64
CA LEU A 302 -34.56 11.35 -46.73
C LEU A 302 -34.07 11.96 -45.42
N GLU A 303 -34.87 12.81 -44.78
CA GLU A 303 -34.53 13.42 -43.50
C GLU A 303 -34.41 12.35 -42.40
N GLU A 304 -35.35 11.40 -42.33
CA GLU A 304 -35.32 10.32 -41.34
C GLU A 304 -34.15 9.35 -41.58
N ARG A 305 -33.78 9.10 -42.84
CA ARG A 305 -32.56 8.36 -43.18
C ARG A 305 -31.32 9.05 -42.63
N GLU A 306 -31.25 10.38 -42.74
CA GLU A 306 -30.14 11.18 -42.25
C GLU A 306 -30.09 11.24 -40.72
N ARG A 307 -31.23 11.42 -40.04
CA ARG A 307 -31.32 11.25 -38.57
C ARG A 307 -30.83 9.86 -38.14
N SER A 308 -31.21 8.80 -38.86
CA SER A 308 -30.72 7.44 -38.59
C SER A 308 -29.20 7.30 -38.79
N ASN A 309 -28.60 8.00 -39.75
CA ASN A 309 -27.15 8.00 -39.95
C ASN A 309 -26.42 8.68 -38.78
N GLN A 310 -26.88 9.87 -38.38
CA GLN A 310 -26.34 10.60 -37.23
C GLN A 310 -26.46 9.81 -35.92
N VAL A 311 -27.55 9.07 -35.72
CA VAL A 311 -27.71 8.16 -34.57
C VAL A 311 -26.73 6.99 -34.64
N LYS A 312 -26.48 6.40 -35.82
CA LYS A 312 -25.46 5.35 -35.99
C LYS A 312 -24.05 5.87 -35.69
N GLU A 313 -23.70 7.06 -36.17
CA GLU A 313 -22.38 7.66 -35.93
C GLU A 313 -22.17 8.01 -34.44
N LYS A 314 -23.17 8.62 -33.79
CA LYS A 314 -23.17 8.85 -32.34
C LYS A 314 -23.00 7.54 -31.58
N LYS A 315 -23.67 6.47 -32.01
CA LYS A 315 -23.53 5.13 -31.44
C LYS A 315 -22.10 4.58 -31.59
N THR A 316 -21.50 4.62 -32.79
CA THR A 316 -20.13 4.13 -32.99
C THR A 316 -19.11 4.95 -32.21
N ASN A 317 -19.32 6.26 -32.06
CA ASN A 317 -18.47 7.12 -31.24
C ASN A 317 -18.59 6.76 -29.74
N MET A 318 -19.79 6.49 -29.23
CA MET A 318 -19.96 5.98 -27.85
C MET A 318 -19.35 4.58 -27.67
N GLU A 319 -19.49 3.67 -28.65
CA GLU A 319 -18.89 2.33 -28.58
C GLU A 319 -17.36 2.37 -28.54
N THR A 320 -16.72 3.26 -29.32
CA THR A 320 -15.25 3.45 -29.26
C THR A 320 -14.78 4.08 -27.96
N GLN A 321 -15.53 5.05 -27.40
CA GLN A 321 -15.25 5.61 -26.07
C GLN A 321 -15.40 4.55 -24.97
N LEU A 322 -16.45 3.74 -25.01
CA LEU A 322 -16.66 2.63 -24.08
C LEU A 322 -15.52 1.60 -24.16
N GLN A 323 -15.02 1.30 -25.36
CA GLN A 323 -13.88 0.39 -25.51
C GLN A 323 -12.57 0.98 -24.96
N LYS A 324 -12.33 2.29 -25.16
CA LYS A 324 -11.20 2.99 -24.51
C LYS A 324 -11.31 2.95 -22.98
N ALA A 325 -12.50 3.20 -22.43
CA ALA A 325 -12.75 3.12 -20.99
C ALA A 325 -12.52 1.70 -20.44
N LYS A 326 -13.00 0.66 -21.13
CA LYS A 326 -12.75 -0.75 -20.76
C LYS A 326 -11.27 -1.12 -20.77
N ASN A 327 -10.51 -0.65 -21.76
CA ASN A 327 -9.07 -0.87 -21.80
C ASN A 327 -8.37 -0.16 -20.63
N ARG A 328 -8.76 1.10 -20.34
CA ARG A 328 -8.21 1.87 -19.23
C ARG A 328 -8.50 1.26 -17.86
N ILE A 329 -9.69 0.66 -17.69
CA ILE A 329 -10.04 -0.10 -16.47
C ILE A 329 -9.08 -1.29 -16.30
N LYS A 330 -8.84 -2.08 -17.36
CA LYS A 330 -7.89 -3.21 -17.31
C LYS A 330 -6.45 -2.79 -16.97
N GLU A 331 -5.98 -1.66 -17.51
CA GLU A 331 -4.68 -1.09 -17.15
C GLU A 331 -4.60 -0.75 -15.65
N LEU A 332 -5.67 -0.16 -15.10
CA LEU A 332 -5.76 0.18 -13.68
C LEU A 332 -5.89 -1.07 -12.79
N GLU A 333 -6.60 -2.11 -13.22
CA GLU A 333 -6.66 -3.41 -12.52
C GLU A 333 -5.28 -4.07 -12.43
N VAL A 334 -4.51 -4.05 -13.52
CA VAL A 334 -3.10 -4.53 -13.53
C VAL A 334 -2.21 -3.66 -12.63
N GLN A 335 -2.44 -2.35 -12.58
CA GLN A 335 -1.70 -1.46 -11.69
C GLN A 335 -2.06 -1.69 -10.20
N VAL A 336 -3.33 -1.93 -9.88
CA VAL A 336 -3.79 -2.26 -8.52
C VAL A 336 -3.16 -3.56 -8.05
N THR A 337 -3.25 -4.64 -8.84
CA THR A 337 -2.61 -5.93 -8.47
C THR A 337 -1.09 -5.83 -8.34
N SER A 338 -0.43 -4.99 -9.15
CA SER A 338 1.00 -4.68 -8.96
C SER A 338 1.29 -3.96 -7.64
N ASN A 339 0.47 -2.96 -7.29
CA ASN A 339 0.59 -2.21 -6.03
C ASN A 339 0.30 -3.10 -4.80
N GLU A 340 -0.69 -3.98 -4.87
CA GLU A 340 -1.02 -4.96 -3.82
C GLU A 340 0.16 -5.90 -3.54
N ASN A 341 0.81 -6.41 -4.61
CA ASN A 341 2.02 -7.21 -4.48
C ASN A 341 3.18 -6.43 -3.83
N HIS A 342 3.36 -5.16 -4.21
CA HIS A 342 4.39 -4.32 -3.59
C HIS A 342 4.09 -4.00 -2.11
N LEU A 343 2.82 -3.77 -1.77
CA LEU A 343 2.37 -3.54 -0.39
C LEU A 343 2.58 -4.78 0.47
N SER A 344 2.24 -5.98 -0.04
CA SER A 344 2.53 -7.26 0.59
C SER A 344 4.05 -7.47 0.81
N GLN A 345 4.88 -7.11 -0.17
CA GLN A 345 6.34 -7.16 -0.05
C GLN A 345 6.85 -6.21 1.05
N LEU A 346 6.36 -4.97 1.12
CA LEU A 346 6.70 -4.00 2.16
C LEU A 346 6.23 -4.45 3.55
N GLN A 347 5.03 -5.03 3.65
CA GLN A 347 4.50 -5.58 4.90
C GLN A 347 5.37 -6.73 5.42
N ASN A 348 5.82 -7.63 4.53
CA ASN A 348 6.72 -8.72 4.88
C ASN A 348 8.12 -8.22 5.30
N GLN A 349 8.68 -7.22 4.62
CA GLN A 349 9.93 -6.57 5.04
C GLN A 349 9.79 -5.88 6.41
N THR A 350 8.64 -5.27 6.69
CA THR A 350 8.37 -4.61 7.97
C THR A 350 8.29 -5.63 9.09
N ARG A 351 7.53 -6.72 8.91
CA ARG A 351 7.47 -7.85 9.85
C ARG A 351 8.84 -8.48 10.14
N GLN A 352 9.68 -8.65 9.12
CA GLN A 352 11.05 -9.15 9.30
C GLN A 352 11.94 -8.18 10.09
N LYS A 353 11.76 -6.86 9.93
CA LYS A 353 12.46 -5.86 10.74
C LYS A 353 11.94 -5.82 12.17
N GLU A 354 10.64 -5.97 12.37
CA GLU A 354 10.01 -6.04 13.70
C GLU A 354 10.55 -7.23 14.49
N THR A 355 10.55 -8.44 13.93
CA THR A 355 11.10 -9.63 14.62
C THR A 355 12.61 -9.51 14.86
N GLY A 356 13.37 -8.97 13.91
CA GLY A 356 14.80 -8.69 14.08
C GLY A 356 15.13 -7.57 15.08
N ASN A 357 14.21 -6.64 15.31
CA ASN A 357 14.31 -5.62 16.37
C ASN A 357 13.93 -6.21 17.73
N GLU A 358 12.86 -7.00 17.79
CA GLU A 358 12.40 -7.66 19.02
C GLU A 358 13.46 -8.64 19.56
N GLN A 359 14.12 -9.40 18.67
CA GLN A 359 15.23 -10.27 19.07
C GLN A 359 16.42 -9.47 19.62
N ARG A 360 16.80 -8.36 18.97
CA ARG A 360 17.85 -7.46 19.48
C ARG A 360 17.48 -6.83 20.83
N ALA A 361 16.21 -6.46 21.05
CA ALA A 361 15.74 -5.97 22.33
C ALA A 361 15.85 -7.05 23.44
N ARG A 362 15.50 -8.31 23.13
CA ARG A 362 15.66 -9.44 24.06
C ARG A 362 17.13 -9.78 24.36
N GLU A 363 18.03 -9.56 23.41
CA GLU A 363 19.48 -9.73 23.59
C GLU A 363 20.07 -8.59 24.45
N MET A 364 19.70 -7.35 24.16
CA MET A 364 20.04 -6.17 24.97
C MET A 364 19.55 -6.31 26.41
N GLN A 365 18.30 -6.76 26.63
CA GLN A 365 17.77 -6.99 27.97
C GLN A 365 18.49 -8.12 28.73
N ARG A 366 18.99 -9.16 28.03
CA ARG A 366 19.86 -10.19 28.63
C ARG A 366 21.22 -9.62 29.01
N SER A 367 21.81 -8.79 28.16
CA SER A 367 23.08 -8.10 28.44
C SER A 367 22.95 -7.16 29.65
N LEU A 368 21.90 -6.34 29.70
CA LEU A 368 21.61 -5.45 30.84
C LEU A 368 21.46 -6.21 32.16
N LYS A 369 20.69 -7.30 32.18
CA LYS A 369 20.59 -8.15 33.39
C LYS A 369 21.93 -8.75 33.83
N SER A 370 22.84 -9.01 32.88
CA SER A 370 24.19 -9.47 33.20
C SER A 370 25.09 -8.35 33.72
N SER A 371 24.96 -7.12 33.20
CA SER A 371 25.68 -5.96 33.75
C SER A 371 25.16 -5.56 35.13
N ASP A 372 23.84 -5.60 35.36
CA ASP A 372 23.24 -5.33 36.66
C ASP A 372 23.76 -6.32 37.73
N GLY A 373 23.90 -7.60 37.35
CA GLY A 373 24.51 -8.61 38.23
C GLY A 373 25.99 -8.35 38.55
N LEU A 374 26.76 -7.83 37.58
CA LEU A 374 28.15 -7.41 37.80
C LEU A 374 28.24 -6.15 38.67
N VAL A 375 27.35 -5.17 38.47
CA VAL A 375 27.25 -3.96 39.30
C VAL A 375 26.95 -4.34 40.74
N ALA A 376 25.94 -5.18 40.99
CA ALA A 376 25.62 -5.66 42.35
C ALA A 376 26.78 -6.43 43.01
N GLN A 377 27.63 -7.11 42.22
CA GLN A 377 28.83 -7.76 42.73
C GLN A 377 29.94 -6.75 43.09
N LEU A 378 30.11 -5.70 42.28
CA LEU A 378 31.04 -4.59 42.54
C LEU A 378 30.60 -3.74 43.74
N GLU A 379 29.30 -3.50 43.92
CA GLU A 379 28.73 -2.81 45.08
C GLU A 379 29.04 -3.56 46.38
N LYS A 380 28.80 -4.88 46.42
CA LYS A 380 29.19 -5.72 47.58
C LYS A 380 30.69 -5.73 47.85
N GLN A 381 31.53 -5.66 46.80
CA GLN A 381 32.98 -5.52 46.98
C GLN A 381 33.33 -4.15 47.55
N ARG A 382 32.66 -3.07 47.10
CA ARG A 382 32.82 -1.72 47.66
C ARG A 382 32.45 -1.71 49.14
N GLU A 383 31.26 -2.20 49.51
CA GLU A 383 30.77 -2.27 50.89
C GLU A 383 31.71 -3.06 51.81
N SER A 384 32.28 -4.17 51.32
CA SER A 384 33.26 -4.99 52.06
C SER A 384 34.58 -4.22 52.30
N LEU A 385 35.10 -3.52 51.28
CA LEU A 385 36.30 -2.69 51.40
C LEU A 385 36.06 -1.45 52.27
N GLU A 386 34.89 -0.82 52.16
CA GLU A 386 34.43 0.32 52.93
C GLU A 386 34.30 -0.04 54.43
N SER A 387 33.73 -1.21 54.72
CA SER A 387 33.69 -1.78 56.09
C SER A 387 35.10 -2.02 56.66
N ARG A 388 36.01 -2.60 55.86
CA ARG A 388 37.40 -2.85 56.27
C ARG A 388 38.20 -1.54 56.46
N LEU A 389 37.91 -0.49 55.69
CA LEU A 389 38.50 0.84 55.90
C LEU A 389 38.02 1.48 57.20
N ILE A 390 36.74 1.32 57.56
CA ILE A 390 36.19 1.79 58.84
C ILE A 390 36.86 1.04 60.01
N GLU A 391 37.03 -0.28 59.90
CA GLU A 391 37.71 -1.10 60.91
C GLU A 391 39.19 -0.71 61.07
N LEU A 392 39.94 -0.60 59.97
CA LEU A 392 41.33 -0.13 60.00
C LEU A 392 41.47 1.29 60.55
N LYS A 393 40.52 2.18 60.25
CA LYS A 393 40.52 3.54 60.81
C LYS A 393 40.31 3.52 62.32
N LYS A 394 39.38 2.70 62.82
CA LYS A 394 39.16 2.49 64.25
C LYS A 394 40.40 1.91 64.94
N ASP A 395 41.10 0.97 64.30
CA ASP A 395 42.36 0.42 64.83
C ASP A 395 43.48 1.47 64.86
N ILE A 396 43.57 2.36 63.86
CA ILE A 396 44.48 3.51 63.88
C ILE A 396 44.12 4.46 65.03
N ASP A 397 42.84 4.81 65.20
CA ASP A 397 42.37 5.69 66.27
C ASP A 397 42.66 5.08 67.67
N ASN A 398 42.44 3.76 67.83
CA ASN A 398 42.80 3.02 69.04
C ASN A 398 44.31 3.05 69.31
N LYS A 399 45.14 2.79 68.28
CA LYS A 399 46.61 2.79 68.43
C LYS A 399 47.16 4.18 68.67
N GLN A 400 46.54 5.22 68.11
CA GLN A 400 46.88 6.60 68.42
C GLN A 400 46.53 6.95 69.88
N ALA A 401 45.40 6.45 70.41
CA ALA A 401 45.06 6.61 71.82
C ALA A 401 46.05 5.87 72.75
N GLU A 402 46.44 4.63 72.43
CA GLU A 402 47.49 3.89 73.17
C GLU A 402 48.84 4.64 73.17
N ILE A 403 49.23 5.21 72.03
CA ILE A 403 50.46 6.01 71.90
C ILE A 403 50.38 7.27 72.76
N ASN A 404 49.25 7.98 72.73
CA ASN A 404 49.04 9.17 73.55
C ASN A 404 49.06 8.83 75.06
N GLU A 405 48.41 7.75 75.49
CA GLU A 405 48.42 7.28 76.88
C GLU A 405 49.84 6.89 77.33
N MET A 406 50.64 6.28 76.45
CA MET A 406 52.05 6.03 76.73
C MET A 406 52.88 7.32 76.78
N ALA A 407 52.62 8.28 75.90
CA ALA A 407 53.29 9.59 75.91
C ALA A 407 53.02 10.33 77.22
N GLU A 408 51.76 10.45 77.66
CA GLU A 408 51.38 11.03 78.95
C GLU A 408 52.10 10.33 80.13
N LYS A 409 52.19 8.99 80.11
CA LYS A 409 52.94 8.23 81.13
C LYS A 409 54.45 8.50 81.10
N PHE A 410 55.04 8.80 79.94
CA PHE A 410 56.44 9.17 79.84
C PHE A 410 56.67 10.64 80.26
N GLU A 411 55.77 11.56 79.90
CA GLU A 411 55.78 12.95 80.37
C GLU A 411 55.68 13.02 81.89
N GLN A 412 54.74 12.30 82.51
CA GLN A 412 54.62 12.19 83.97
C GLN A 412 55.89 11.63 84.64
N LYS A 413 56.57 10.67 84.00
CA LYS A 413 57.87 10.14 84.49
C LYS A 413 58.97 11.19 84.37
N ILE A 414 59.03 11.94 83.27
CA ILE A 414 59.99 13.02 83.05
C ILE A 414 59.77 14.13 84.09
N ASP A 415 58.52 14.53 84.35
CA ASP A 415 58.16 15.52 85.37
C ASP A 415 58.55 15.08 86.78
N ASN A 416 58.36 13.80 87.11
CA ASN A 416 58.79 13.27 88.41
C ASN A 416 60.32 13.24 88.52
N VAL A 417 61.04 12.76 87.49
CA VAL A 417 62.51 12.80 87.46
C VAL A 417 63.05 14.23 87.52
N ASN A 418 62.38 15.20 86.92
CA ASN A 418 62.74 16.62 87.02
C ASN A 418 62.55 17.17 88.44
N LYS A 419 61.48 16.78 89.14
CA LYS A 419 61.28 17.13 90.56
C LYS A 419 62.36 16.50 91.44
N ASP A 420 62.62 15.19 91.27
CA ASP A 420 63.66 14.47 91.99
C ASP A 420 65.04 15.11 91.77
N LEU A 421 65.33 15.55 90.54
CA LEU A 421 66.56 16.27 90.18
C LEU A 421 66.64 17.66 90.82
N ASP A 422 65.54 18.40 90.89
CA ASP A 422 65.52 19.73 91.54
C ASP A 422 65.58 19.62 93.07
N GLU A 423 65.01 18.57 93.67
CA GLU A 423 65.23 18.22 95.08
C GLU A 423 66.69 17.83 95.33
N GLN A 424 67.29 17.01 94.45
CA GLN A 424 68.70 16.66 94.54
C GLN A 424 69.62 17.90 94.41
N LYS A 425 69.32 18.85 93.52
CA LYS A 425 70.05 20.12 93.40
C LYS A 425 69.94 20.97 94.67
N LYS A 426 68.76 21.08 95.28
CA LYS A 426 68.59 21.78 96.57
C LYS A 426 69.43 21.12 97.66
N LEU A 427 69.39 19.80 97.76
CA LEU A 427 70.18 19.04 98.74
C LEU A 427 71.69 19.20 98.48
N GLN A 428 72.13 19.21 97.22
CA GLN A 428 73.51 19.55 96.85
C GLN A 428 73.87 20.97 97.30
N GLN A 429 73.03 21.96 97.01
CA GLN A 429 73.25 23.36 97.42
C GLN A 429 73.31 23.51 98.95
N GLU A 430 72.44 22.84 99.70
CA GLU A 430 72.47 22.80 101.17
C GLU A 430 73.77 22.15 101.68
N THR A 431 74.21 21.03 101.10
CA THR A 431 75.49 20.40 101.48
C THR A 431 76.71 21.23 101.07
N GLU A 432 76.65 21.99 99.97
CA GLU A 432 77.69 22.92 99.54
C GLU A 432 77.79 24.14 100.48
N VAL A 433 76.65 24.69 100.92
CA VAL A 433 76.62 25.73 101.96
C VAL A 433 77.20 25.19 103.28
N ALA A 434 76.79 24.00 103.73
CA ALA A 434 77.34 23.37 104.93
C ALA A 434 78.84 23.06 104.82
N LEU A 435 79.32 22.68 103.63
CA LEU A 435 80.74 22.49 103.34
C LEU A 435 81.51 23.81 103.40
N ASN A 436 80.98 24.89 102.81
CA ASN A 436 81.56 26.22 102.87
C ASN A 436 81.61 26.76 104.32
N GLU A 437 80.56 26.56 105.11
CA GLU A 437 80.59 26.85 106.55
C GLU A 437 81.66 26.05 107.29
N ALA A 438 81.80 24.76 106.98
CA ALA A 438 82.83 23.91 107.59
C ALA A 438 84.24 24.34 107.19
N GLN A 439 84.47 24.70 105.92
CA GLN A 439 85.72 25.27 105.43
C GLN A 439 86.05 26.59 106.13
N GLU A 440 85.09 27.49 106.31
CA GLU A 440 85.31 28.76 107.00
C GLU A 440 85.53 28.54 108.52
N ARG A 441 84.88 27.56 109.15
CA ARG A 441 85.22 27.13 110.53
C ARG A 441 86.66 26.62 110.62
N CYS A 442 87.12 25.81 109.66
CA CYS A 442 88.52 25.38 109.58
C CYS A 442 89.46 26.57 109.39
N ARG A 443 89.13 27.52 108.51
CA ARG A 443 89.92 28.73 108.26
C ARG A 443 90.03 29.66 109.47
N GLN A 444 88.99 29.73 110.29
CA GLN A 444 88.99 30.44 111.57
C GLN A 444 89.80 29.70 112.63
N LEU A 445 89.79 28.36 112.62
CA LEU A 445 90.66 27.52 113.44
C LEU A 445 92.14 27.69 113.06
N GLU A 446 92.45 27.70 111.76
CA GLU A 446 93.79 27.98 111.23
C GLU A 446 94.30 29.35 111.68
N LYS A 447 93.50 30.41 111.52
CA LYS A 447 93.85 31.75 112.05
C LYS A 447 94.11 31.76 113.56
N LYS A 448 93.26 31.11 114.36
CA LYS A 448 93.49 30.97 115.81
C LYS A 448 94.78 30.19 116.11
N TYR A 449 95.12 29.21 115.28
CA TYR A 449 96.35 28.44 115.41
C TYR A 449 97.59 29.27 115.05
N GLU A 450 97.50 30.14 114.04
CA GLU A 450 98.52 31.13 113.69
C GLU A 450 98.69 32.19 114.79
N GLU A 451 97.59 32.71 115.35
CA GLU A 451 97.59 33.62 116.50
C GLU A 451 98.25 32.98 117.74
N MET A 452 97.94 31.71 118.04
CA MET A 452 98.59 30.95 119.10
C MET A 452 100.09 30.72 118.84
N CYS A 453 100.49 30.47 117.59
CA CYS A 453 101.89 30.36 117.18
C CYS A 453 102.65 31.69 117.30
N GLU A 454 102.02 32.83 117.01
CA GLU A 454 102.64 34.16 117.19
C GLU A 454 102.72 34.57 118.67
N LEU A 455 101.76 34.18 119.50
CA LEU A 455 101.84 34.33 120.96
C LEU A 455 102.95 33.43 121.56
N ALA A 456 103.08 32.19 121.09
CA ALA A 456 104.13 31.27 121.53
C ALA A 456 105.56 31.75 121.19
N LYS A 457 105.75 32.57 120.15
CA LYS A 457 107.06 33.15 119.80
C LYS A 457 107.49 34.33 120.69
N LYS A 458 106.58 34.91 121.51
CA LYS A 458 106.84 36.14 122.29
C LYS A 458 107.09 35.92 123.79
N SER A 459 107.14 34.69 124.27
CA SER A 459 107.29 34.38 125.70
C SER A 459 108.34 33.29 125.94
N LYS A 460 109.51 33.68 126.47
CA LYS A 460 110.58 32.74 126.84
C LYS A 460 111.32 33.22 128.09
N GLU A 461 110.73 32.96 129.27
CA GLU A 461 111.39 32.74 130.59
C GLU A 461 110.35 32.71 131.73
N LEU A 462 110.07 31.51 132.28
CA LEU A 462 109.90 31.18 133.72
C LEU A 462 109.45 29.71 133.92
N ASN A 463 109.73 29.13 135.09
CA ASN A 463 109.71 27.69 135.43
C ASN A 463 108.52 27.26 136.33
N VAL A 464 108.46 25.94 136.66
CA VAL A 464 107.71 25.19 137.72
C VAL A 464 106.60 24.25 137.18
N SER A 465 106.34 23.01 137.65
CA SER A 465 107.13 21.88 138.22
C SER A 465 106.26 20.58 138.25
N ASP A 466 106.85 19.40 138.57
CA ASP A 466 106.23 18.07 138.87
C ASP A 466 105.39 17.35 137.78
N GLY A 467 105.31 16.01 137.72
CA GLY A 467 106.02 14.93 138.45
C GLY A 467 105.49 13.51 138.11
N GLU A 468 106.37 12.48 138.15
CA GLU A 468 106.09 11.01 138.16
C GLU A 468 105.45 10.33 136.90
N HIS A 469 105.73 9.06 136.53
CA HIS A 469 106.84 8.13 136.81
C HIS A 469 107.02 7.08 135.68
N LYS A 470 108.19 6.43 135.61
CA LYS A 470 108.53 5.36 134.65
C LYS A 470 108.10 3.98 135.17
N GLU A 471 107.14 3.33 134.51
CA GLU A 471 106.88 1.88 134.71
C GLU A 471 106.24 1.17 133.48
N ASN A 472 105.47 1.89 132.66
CA ASN A 472 104.67 1.27 131.59
C ASN A 472 105.50 0.75 130.39
N GLU A 473 106.67 1.33 130.12
CA GLU A 473 107.45 1.03 128.89
C GLU A 473 108.28 -0.27 128.94
N THR A 474 108.50 -0.82 130.14
CA THR A 474 109.16 -2.12 130.36
C THR A 474 108.16 -3.27 130.42
N ARG A 475 106.92 -3.03 130.83
CA ARG A 475 105.86 -4.06 130.90
C ARG A 475 105.37 -4.48 129.51
N LEU A 476 105.10 -3.51 128.63
CA LEU A 476 104.65 -3.75 127.26
C LEU A 476 105.65 -4.52 126.38
N ARG A 477 106.95 -4.44 126.65
CA ARG A 477 107.96 -5.24 125.93
C ARG A 477 107.95 -6.72 126.35
N ASN A 478 107.75 -7.01 127.64
CA ASN A 478 107.73 -8.40 128.13
C ASN A 478 106.42 -9.14 127.75
N GLU A 479 105.28 -8.44 127.68
CA GLU A 479 104.01 -9.06 127.27
C GLU A 479 103.98 -9.43 125.77
N LEU A 480 104.68 -8.67 124.90
CA LEU A 480 104.80 -9.00 123.47
C LEU A 480 105.68 -10.23 123.18
N GLU A 481 106.74 -10.45 123.96
CA GLU A 481 107.60 -11.64 123.82
C GLU A 481 106.87 -12.91 124.31
N SER A 482 106.08 -12.79 125.39
CA SER A 482 105.25 -13.89 125.92
C SER A 482 104.19 -14.35 124.92
N LEU A 483 103.50 -13.43 124.24
CA LEU A 483 102.47 -13.78 123.26
C LEU A 483 103.03 -14.53 122.05
N ARG A 484 104.27 -14.25 121.62
CA ARG A 484 104.93 -14.99 120.53
C ARG A 484 105.17 -16.46 120.86
N GLY A 485 105.55 -16.78 122.12
CA GLY A 485 105.69 -18.17 122.56
C GLY A 485 104.38 -18.96 122.59
N THR A 486 103.26 -18.31 122.96
CA THR A 486 101.95 -18.98 122.99
C THR A 486 101.36 -19.29 121.61
N LEU A 487 101.92 -18.72 120.54
CA LEU A 487 101.48 -18.98 119.17
C LEU A 487 102.12 -20.25 118.63
N THR A 488 103.43 -20.45 118.84
CA THR A 488 104.16 -21.65 118.37
C THR A 488 103.66 -22.94 119.00
N GLU A 489 103.24 -22.91 120.28
CA GLU A 489 102.63 -24.08 120.95
C GLU A 489 101.27 -24.50 120.34
N LYS A 490 100.57 -23.59 119.65
CA LYS A 490 99.27 -23.89 119.02
C LYS A 490 99.46 -24.61 117.68
N ASP A 491 100.47 -24.24 116.92
CA ASP A 491 100.77 -24.87 115.62
C ASP A 491 101.20 -26.34 115.81
N GLU A 492 102.05 -26.64 116.81
CA GLU A 492 102.42 -28.01 117.19
C GLU A 492 101.25 -28.89 117.69
N LYS A 493 100.12 -28.26 118.04
CA LYS A 493 98.90 -28.97 118.45
C LYS A 493 97.99 -29.29 117.26
N LEU A 494 98.04 -28.50 116.19
CA LEU A 494 97.32 -28.76 114.95
C LEU A 494 97.92 -29.94 114.17
N GLU A 495 99.24 -30.08 114.12
CA GLU A 495 99.90 -31.21 113.42
C GLU A 495 99.65 -32.58 114.05
N ARG A 496 99.27 -32.64 115.33
CA ARG A 496 98.92 -33.91 116.01
C ARG A 496 97.53 -34.39 115.61
N LEU A 497 96.54 -33.49 115.61
CA LEU A 497 95.16 -33.79 115.21
C LEU A 497 95.04 -34.24 113.74
N ASN A 498 95.94 -33.77 112.87
CA ASN A 498 95.92 -34.17 111.46
C ASN A 498 96.40 -35.62 111.24
N ARG A 499 97.27 -36.16 112.12
CA ARG A 499 97.75 -37.56 112.05
C ARG A 499 96.68 -38.56 112.53
N GLU A 500 95.95 -38.22 113.59
CA GLU A 500 94.86 -39.07 114.13
C GLU A 500 93.72 -39.27 113.10
N LYS A 501 93.51 -38.31 112.19
CA LYS A 501 92.53 -38.39 111.11
C LYS A 501 92.87 -39.45 110.05
N GLU A 502 94.15 -39.63 109.72
CA GLU A 502 94.58 -40.59 108.69
C GLU A 502 94.47 -42.04 109.17
N GLU A 503 94.65 -42.28 110.48
CA GLU A 503 94.53 -43.59 111.12
C GLU A 503 93.08 -44.12 111.09
N ILE A 504 92.08 -43.25 111.26
CA ILE A 504 90.65 -43.60 111.18
C ILE A 504 90.27 -44.07 109.76
N ILE A 505 90.86 -43.47 108.71
CA ILE A 505 90.61 -43.86 107.32
C ILE A 505 91.14 -45.27 107.04
N ALA A 506 92.29 -45.64 107.61
CA ALA A 506 92.85 -46.98 107.48
C ALA A 506 91.94 -48.07 108.09
N VAL A 507 91.35 -47.79 109.26
CA VAL A 507 90.45 -48.74 109.95
C VAL A 507 89.14 -48.95 109.18
N MET A 508 88.59 -47.91 108.53
CA MET A 508 87.39 -48.05 107.68
C MET A 508 87.60 -48.98 106.48
N HIS A 509 88.80 -49.01 105.89
CA HIS A 509 89.10 -49.87 104.74
C HIS A 509 89.23 -51.37 105.10
N GLN A 510 89.32 -51.72 106.38
CA GLN A 510 89.51 -53.11 106.81
C GLN A 510 88.19 -53.86 107.13
N ALA A 511 87.06 -53.15 107.17
CA ALA A 511 85.76 -53.72 107.60
C ALA A 511 84.81 -54.15 106.46
N ALA A 512 85.18 -53.94 105.19
CA ALA A 512 84.24 -53.98 104.05
C ALA A 512 84.37 -55.19 103.10
N ASN A 513 85.19 -56.20 103.42
CA ASN A 513 85.83 -57.03 102.37
C ASN A 513 85.33 -58.48 102.19
N GLU A 514 84.21 -58.88 102.80
CA GLU A 514 83.61 -60.22 102.59
C GLU A 514 82.07 -60.18 102.54
N ASP A 515 81.46 -59.93 101.36
CA ASP A 515 80.59 -60.91 100.66
C ASP A 515 80.07 -60.42 99.27
N ASN A 516 80.47 -61.11 98.19
CA ASN A 516 79.83 -61.24 96.86
C ASN A 516 78.95 -60.11 96.23
N GLU A 517 79.32 -58.83 96.29
CA GLU A 517 78.58 -57.77 95.57
C GLU A 517 78.87 -57.72 94.04
N ALA A 518 80.10 -58.06 93.62
CA ALA A 518 80.64 -57.80 92.28
C ALA A 518 79.91 -58.46 91.10
N THR A 519 79.07 -59.49 91.32
CA THR A 519 78.24 -60.10 90.26
C THR A 519 76.88 -59.42 90.13
N ARG A 520 76.31 -58.98 91.26
CA ARG A 520 75.04 -58.25 91.33
C ARG A 520 75.20 -56.82 90.83
N GLU A 521 76.29 -56.16 91.21
CA GLU A 521 76.64 -54.83 90.72
C GLU A 521 76.85 -54.82 89.20
N LYS A 522 77.53 -55.84 88.64
CA LYS A 522 77.79 -55.97 87.19
C LYS A 522 76.53 -56.22 86.35
N LEU A 523 75.53 -56.92 86.91
CA LEU A 523 74.19 -57.06 86.32
C LEU A 523 73.39 -55.75 86.43
N THR A 524 73.42 -55.10 87.59
CA THR A 524 72.71 -53.84 87.84
C THR A 524 73.26 -52.71 86.97
N ALA A 525 74.58 -52.63 86.79
CA ALA A 525 75.25 -51.72 85.88
C ALA A 525 74.86 -51.98 84.41
N LYS A 526 74.80 -53.25 83.97
CA LYS A 526 74.30 -53.58 82.61
C LYS A 526 72.83 -53.20 82.42
N LEU A 527 71.99 -53.37 83.44
CA LEU A 527 70.58 -53.00 83.42
C LEU A 527 70.41 -51.47 83.39
N ALA A 528 71.21 -50.73 84.18
CA ALA A 528 71.27 -49.28 84.15
C ALA A 528 71.77 -48.75 82.79
N MET A 529 72.85 -49.32 82.22
CA MET A 529 73.33 -48.97 80.88
C MET A 529 72.26 -49.20 79.82
N LYS A 530 71.59 -50.36 79.80
CA LYS A 530 70.51 -50.64 78.83
C LYS A 530 69.27 -49.78 79.06
N THR A 531 68.99 -49.35 80.29
CA THR A 531 67.91 -48.40 80.61
C THR A 531 68.24 -47.00 80.10
N ASN A 532 69.48 -46.54 80.29
CA ASN A 532 69.97 -45.25 79.76
C ASN A 532 69.98 -45.23 78.22
N GLU A 533 70.40 -46.33 77.59
CA GLU A 533 70.36 -46.50 76.13
C GLU A 533 68.91 -46.47 75.59
N LEU A 534 67.97 -47.13 76.28
CA LEU A 534 66.53 -47.04 75.99
C LEU A 534 65.96 -45.63 76.22
N GLN A 535 66.47 -44.89 77.21
CA GLN A 535 66.05 -43.52 77.47
C GLN A 535 66.60 -42.55 76.40
N ALA A 536 67.83 -42.74 75.95
CA ALA A 536 68.43 -42.02 74.83
C ALA A 536 67.64 -42.28 73.52
N LEU A 537 67.34 -43.54 73.19
CA LEU A 537 66.53 -43.89 72.02
C LEU A 537 65.09 -43.34 72.08
N ARG A 538 64.50 -43.19 73.27
CA ARG A 538 63.21 -42.50 73.45
C ARG A 538 63.32 -40.99 73.24
N ALA A 539 64.39 -40.36 73.73
CA ALA A 539 64.65 -38.94 73.51
C ALA A 539 64.91 -38.64 72.03
N GLU A 540 65.66 -39.49 71.34
CA GLU A 540 65.91 -39.41 69.90
C GLU A 540 64.62 -39.58 69.09
N ASN A 541 63.77 -40.56 69.41
CA ASN A 541 62.45 -40.71 68.79
C ASN A 541 61.55 -39.49 69.01
N ALA A 542 61.59 -38.87 70.20
CA ALA A 542 60.83 -37.64 70.47
C ALA A 542 61.36 -36.45 69.65
N ALA A 543 62.68 -36.33 69.48
CA ALA A 543 63.29 -35.32 68.63
C ALA A 543 62.96 -35.52 67.13
N LEU A 544 62.96 -36.77 66.66
CA LEU A 544 62.59 -37.12 65.29
C LEU A 544 61.11 -36.79 64.98
N ARG A 545 60.19 -37.03 65.93
CA ARG A 545 58.78 -36.65 65.78
C ARG A 545 58.58 -35.14 65.66
N ARG A 546 59.20 -34.34 66.55
CA ARG A 546 59.16 -32.86 66.43
C ARG A 546 59.75 -32.37 65.10
N ARG A 547 60.80 -33.02 64.61
CA ARG A 547 61.39 -32.70 63.29
C ARG A 547 60.45 -33.07 62.14
N GLN A 548 59.69 -34.17 62.26
CA GLN A 548 58.66 -34.55 61.28
C GLN A 548 57.49 -33.55 61.27
N GLU A 549 57.03 -33.10 62.44
CA GLU A 549 55.98 -32.07 62.60
C GLU A 549 56.40 -30.74 61.95
N LEU A 550 57.62 -30.25 62.26
CA LEU A 550 58.19 -29.04 61.62
C LEU A 550 58.31 -29.16 60.10
N VAL A 551 58.62 -30.34 59.56
CA VAL A 551 58.68 -30.58 58.10
C VAL A 551 57.27 -30.64 57.50
N GLN A 552 56.28 -31.20 58.20
CA GLN A 552 54.88 -31.16 57.76
C GLN A 552 54.32 -29.73 57.74
N GLU A 553 54.60 -28.93 58.77
CA GLU A 553 54.20 -27.52 58.84
C GLU A 553 54.87 -26.69 57.74
N ARG A 554 56.18 -26.89 57.49
CA ARG A 554 56.88 -26.23 56.38
C ARG A 554 56.34 -26.63 55.01
N ASN A 555 55.95 -27.89 54.84
CA ASN A 555 55.30 -28.36 53.61
C ASN A 555 53.89 -27.78 53.44
N SER A 556 53.08 -27.67 54.49
CA SER A 556 51.76 -27.02 54.42
C SER A 556 51.88 -25.53 54.11
N GLY A 557 52.88 -24.84 54.68
CA GLY A 557 53.24 -23.47 54.32
C GLY A 557 53.60 -23.31 52.84
N SER A 558 54.43 -24.22 52.31
CA SER A 558 54.82 -24.22 50.89
C SER A 558 53.65 -24.49 49.95
N ILE A 559 52.74 -25.42 50.32
CA ILE A 559 51.51 -25.70 49.58
C ILE A 559 50.58 -24.48 49.57
N ASN A 560 50.44 -23.79 50.71
CA ASN A 560 49.64 -22.57 50.80
C ASN A 560 50.22 -21.42 49.97
N GLN A 561 51.54 -21.22 49.98
CA GLN A 561 52.21 -20.23 49.13
C GLN A 561 52.04 -20.54 47.64
N MET A 562 52.18 -21.81 47.22
CA MET A 562 51.91 -22.24 45.84
C MET A 562 50.45 -22.00 45.43
N ALA A 563 49.49 -22.27 46.32
CA ALA A 563 48.08 -21.98 46.09
C ALA A 563 47.80 -20.47 45.98
N GLU A 564 48.51 -19.64 46.74
CA GLU A 564 48.38 -18.18 46.69
C GLU A 564 49.01 -17.58 45.43
N VAL A 565 50.18 -18.07 45.00
CA VAL A 565 50.82 -17.71 43.73
C VAL A 565 49.95 -18.07 42.53
N ASN A 566 49.33 -19.25 42.53
CA ASN A 566 48.37 -19.65 41.49
C ASN A 566 47.08 -18.80 41.48
N ARG A 567 46.63 -18.30 42.65
CA ARG A 567 45.50 -17.35 42.70
C ARG A 567 45.87 -15.98 42.15
N LYS A 568 47.07 -15.47 42.44
CA LYS A 568 47.56 -14.17 41.95
C LYS A 568 47.81 -14.20 40.43
N SER A 569 48.50 -15.21 39.91
CA SER A 569 48.79 -15.33 38.47
C SER A 569 47.53 -15.52 37.60
N SER A 570 46.47 -16.13 38.15
CA SER A 570 45.20 -16.34 37.44
C SER A 570 44.27 -15.12 37.44
N HIS A 571 44.36 -14.22 38.44
CA HIS A 571 43.49 -13.05 38.54
C HIS A 571 44.02 -11.78 37.88
N GLU A 572 45.34 -11.54 37.84
CA GLU A 572 45.87 -10.30 37.25
C GLU A 572 45.94 -10.39 35.71
N ASN A 573 46.56 -11.44 35.17
CA ASN A 573 46.64 -11.65 33.72
C ASN A 573 45.26 -11.87 33.08
N GLY A 574 44.36 -12.60 33.76
CA GLY A 574 43.01 -12.87 33.27
C GLY A 574 42.14 -11.61 33.16
N LYS A 575 42.20 -10.72 34.16
CA LYS A 575 41.46 -9.44 34.13
C LYS A 575 42.04 -8.44 33.15
N ALA A 576 43.37 -8.33 33.06
CA ALA A 576 44.03 -7.46 32.07
C ALA A 576 43.66 -7.87 30.63
N LEU A 577 43.79 -9.17 30.30
CA LEU A 577 43.40 -9.70 28.99
C LEU A 577 41.89 -9.58 28.74
N SER A 578 41.04 -9.78 29.75
CA SER A 578 39.59 -9.59 29.61
C SER A 578 39.21 -8.14 29.32
N ASN A 579 39.82 -7.18 30.03
CA ASN A 579 39.58 -5.76 29.81
C ASN A 579 40.06 -5.32 28.42
N GLN A 580 41.26 -5.74 28.03
CA GLN A 580 41.81 -5.47 26.70
C GLN A 580 40.98 -6.13 25.59
N THR A 581 40.41 -7.32 25.85
CA THR A 581 39.47 -7.99 24.93
C THR A 581 38.13 -7.25 24.83
N MET A 582 37.57 -6.75 25.94
CA MET A 582 36.38 -5.90 25.91
C MET A 582 36.63 -4.58 25.18
N GLU A 583 37.79 -3.96 25.39
CA GLU A 583 38.18 -2.71 24.74
C GLU A 583 38.32 -2.91 23.22
N VAL A 584 38.96 -3.99 22.78
CA VAL A 584 39.02 -4.38 21.35
C VAL A 584 37.62 -4.72 20.81
N GLN A 585 36.75 -5.39 21.58
CA GLN A 585 35.37 -5.66 21.15
C GLN A 585 34.53 -4.38 21.04
N GLN A 586 34.73 -3.41 21.93
CA GLN A 586 34.10 -2.10 21.89
C GLN A 586 34.59 -1.30 20.67
N GLN A 587 35.91 -1.26 20.42
CA GLN A 587 36.48 -0.67 19.21
C GLN A 587 35.93 -1.33 17.94
N ILE A 588 35.76 -2.66 17.91
CA ILE A 588 35.12 -3.37 16.80
C ILE A 588 33.65 -2.99 16.65
N ALA A 589 32.91 -2.80 17.75
CA ALA A 589 31.52 -2.35 17.71
C ALA A 589 31.41 -0.90 17.19
N ASP A 590 32.26 0.00 17.65
CA ASP A 590 32.30 1.40 17.23
C ASP A 590 32.72 1.55 15.76
N LEU A 591 33.71 0.77 15.31
CA LEU A 591 34.09 0.69 13.90
C LEU A 591 32.97 0.11 13.02
N ARG A 592 32.22 -0.89 13.49
CA ARG A 592 31.05 -1.42 12.79
C ARG A 592 29.92 -0.40 12.71
N ASN A 593 29.67 0.35 13.79
CA ASN A 593 28.68 1.41 13.83
C ASN A 593 29.06 2.55 12.86
N ALA A 594 30.30 3.04 12.93
CA ALA A 594 30.85 4.06 12.03
C ALA A 594 30.84 3.61 10.56
N LEU A 595 31.14 2.33 10.28
CA LEU A 595 31.01 1.75 8.94
C LEU A 595 29.54 1.73 8.49
N SER A 596 28.61 1.34 9.36
CA SER A 596 27.16 1.34 9.03
C SER A 596 26.63 2.75 8.77
N GLU A 597 27.07 3.75 9.53
CA GLU A 597 26.76 5.15 9.29
C GLU A 597 27.36 5.65 7.97
N THR A 598 28.61 5.27 7.68
CA THR A 598 29.28 5.65 6.44
C THR A 598 28.56 5.04 5.24
N VAL A 599 28.14 3.77 5.33
CA VAL A 599 27.31 3.10 4.32
C VAL A 599 25.94 3.78 4.18
N ARG A 600 25.29 4.18 5.28
CA ARG A 600 24.03 4.94 5.24
C ARG A 600 24.20 6.30 4.57
N LYS A 601 25.21 7.08 4.99
CA LYS A 601 25.58 8.38 4.40
C LYS A 601 25.91 8.24 2.92
N ASN A 602 26.64 7.20 2.53
CA ASN A 602 26.98 6.93 1.13
C ASN A 602 25.73 6.56 0.30
N GLY A 603 24.82 5.76 0.84
CA GLY A 603 23.53 5.47 0.21
C GLY A 603 22.59 6.69 0.12
N GLU A 604 22.68 7.63 1.05
CA GLU A 604 21.99 8.93 0.99
C GLU A 604 22.61 9.84 -0.06
N LEU A 605 23.94 9.95 -0.11
CA LEU A 605 24.67 10.66 -1.16
C LEU A 605 24.38 10.07 -2.54
N GLN A 606 24.32 8.74 -2.69
CA GLN A 606 23.97 8.08 -3.95
C GLN A 606 22.53 8.40 -4.39
N LYS A 607 21.57 8.50 -3.46
CA LYS A 607 20.21 8.98 -3.76
C LYS A 607 20.19 10.46 -4.15
N VAL A 608 21.03 11.30 -3.55
CA VAL A 608 21.16 12.71 -3.91
C VAL A 608 21.80 12.87 -5.29
N LEU A 609 22.85 12.09 -5.59
CA LEU A 609 23.48 12.03 -6.91
C LEU A 609 22.49 11.59 -7.98
N ALA A 610 21.77 10.48 -7.79
CA ALA A 610 20.76 10.02 -8.75
C ALA A 610 19.65 11.07 -8.98
N LYS A 611 19.21 11.78 -7.93
CA LYS A 611 18.28 12.92 -8.08
C LYS A 611 18.88 14.06 -8.89
N LYS A 612 20.18 14.38 -8.67
CA LYS A 612 20.88 15.44 -9.39
C LYS A 612 21.19 15.07 -10.84
N GLU A 613 21.47 13.81 -11.14
CA GLU A 613 21.60 13.29 -12.51
C GLU A 613 20.30 13.48 -13.28
N ILE A 614 19.14 13.12 -12.70
CA ILE A 614 17.82 13.34 -13.31
C ILE A 614 17.52 14.86 -13.47
N GLU A 615 17.91 15.68 -12.50
CA GLU A 615 17.75 17.14 -12.56
C GLU A 615 18.62 17.78 -13.66
N LEU A 616 19.85 17.25 -13.87
CA LEU A 616 20.74 17.65 -14.94
C LEU A 616 20.24 17.15 -16.31
N GLU A 617 19.80 15.90 -16.42
CA GLU A 617 19.23 15.37 -17.67
C GLU A 617 17.98 16.16 -18.11
N LYS A 618 17.18 16.64 -17.14
CA LYS A 618 16.10 17.58 -17.42
C LYS A 618 16.62 18.92 -17.93
N ARG A 619 17.60 19.54 -17.26
CA ARG A 619 18.20 20.80 -17.73
C ARG A 619 18.85 20.66 -19.11
N ASP A 620 19.47 19.53 -19.42
CA ASP A 620 20.04 19.25 -20.74
C ASP A 620 18.96 19.13 -21.82
N LYS A 621 17.80 18.55 -21.51
CA LYS A 621 16.63 18.53 -22.41
C LYS A 621 16.11 19.95 -22.64
N ASP A 622 15.97 20.72 -21.57
CA ASP A 622 15.51 22.12 -21.63
C ASP A 622 16.50 23.00 -22.42
N LEU A 623 17.81 22.86 -22.21
CA LEU A 623 18.87 23.56 -22.96
C LEU A 623 18.92 23.13 -24.43
N LYS A 624 18.73 21.84 -24.74
CA LYS A 624 18.64 21.36 -26.13
C LYS A 624 17.42 21.93 -26.83
N GLU A 625 16.30 22.06 -26.14
CA GLU A 625 15.08 22.67 -26.69
C GLU A 625 15.27 24.18 -26.90
N GLN A 626 15.81 24.90 -25.92
CA GLN A 626 16.22 26.30 -26.09
C GLN A 626 17.21 26.48 -27.25
N SER A 627 18.15 25.55 -27.47
CA SER A 627 19.08 25.58 -28.60
C SER A 627 18.42 25.24 -29.96
N LYS A 628 17.25 24.59 -29.98
CA LYS A 628 16.42 24.50 -31.21
C LYS A 628 15.69 25.81 -31.43
N ILE A 629 15.07 26.37 -30.39
CA ILE A 629 14.34 27.65 -30.45
C ILE A 629 15.27 28.77 -30.91
N LEU A 630 16.51 28.83 -30.39
CA LEU A 630 17.53 29.78 -30.82
C LEU A 630 17.93 29.57 -32.28
N ARG A 631 18.10 28.32 -32.76
CA ARG A 631 18.35 28.06 -34.19
C ARG A 631 17.19 28.51 -35.07
N VAL A 632 15.95 28.17 -34.73
CA VAL A 632 14.77 28.64 -35.48
C VAL A 632 14.68 30.16 -35.45
N ARG A 633 14.97 30.80 -34.32
CA ARG A 633 15.02 32.27 -34.21
C ARG A 633 16.12 32.86 -35.08
N ASP A 634 17.31 32.27 -35.10
CA ASP A 634 18.46 32.78 -35.87
C ASP A 634 18.29 32.50 -37.38
N GLU A 635 17.61 31.41 -37.76
CA GLU A 635 17.11 31.13 -39.11
C GLU A 635 16.05 32.17 -39.54
N VAL A 636 15.08 32.49 -38.68
CA VAL A 636 14.09 33.56 -38.92
C VAL A 636 14.76 34.93 -39.02
N ILE A 637 15.73 35.25 -38.17
CA ILE A 637 16.53 36.48 -38.26
C ILE A 637 17.36 36.50 -39.57
N GLY A 638 17.89 35.35 -40.00
CA GLY A 638 18.58 35.19 -41.27
C GLY A 638 17.66 35.41 -42.47
N LEU A 639 16.43 34.92 -42.41
CA LEU A 639 15.38 35.15 -43.42
C LEU A 639 14.94 36.61 -43.47
N ILE A 640 14.73 37.26 -42.30
CA ILE A 640 14.37 38.68 -42.22
C ILE A 640 15.50 39.55 -42.78
N LYS A 641 16.75 39.35 -42.33
CA LYS A 641 17.92 40.08 -42.87
C LYS A 641 18.17 39.78 -44.35
N GLY A 642 17.82 38.58 -44.82
CA GLY A 642 17.85 38.22 -46.24
C GLY A 642 16.73 38.85 -47.07
N ALA A 643 15.58 39.16 -46.46
CA ALA A 643 14.46 39.87 -47.07
C ALA A 643 14.70 41.38 -47.15
N ASP A 644 15.29 41.97 -46.11
CA ASP A 644 15.73 43.38 -46.06
C ASP A 644 16.71 43.71 -47.21
N GLN A 645 17.56 42.75 -47.60
CA GLN A 645 18.51 42.92 -48.71
C GLN A 645 17.89 42.68 -50.11
N ARG A 646 16.62 42.27 -50.23
CA ARG A 646 16.03 41.83 -51.51
C ARG A 646 14.72 42.49 -51.93
N SER A 647 14.11 43.37 -51.12
CA SER A 647 12.74 43.83 -51.40
C SER A 647 12.44 45.32 -51.15
N ASN A 648 13.31 46.22 -51.63
CA ASN A 648 12.87 47.59 -51.93
C ASN A 648 11.87 47.57 -53.11
N GLY A 649 10.57 47.71 -52.82
CA GLY A 649 9.56 47.95 -53.85
C GLY A 649 8.12 47.53 -53.49
N ASN A 650 7.87 46.22 -53.33
CA ASN A 650 6.53 45.67 -53.56
C ASN A 650 5.77 45.14 -52.33
N ASN A 651 6.38 45.05 -51.15
CA ASN A 651 5.84 44.27 -50.02
C ASN A 651 4.76 44.97 -49.14
N ILE A 652 4.35 46.21 -49.44
CA ILE A 652 3.41 46.95 -48.57
C ILE A 652 2.00 46.34 -48.58
N ASN A 653 1.55 45.80 -49.72
CA ASN A 653 0.22 45.19 -49.82
C ASN A 653 0.17 43.81 -49.16
N GLU A 654 1.19 42.97 -49.34
CA GLU A 654 1.26 41.66 -48.67
C GLU A 654 1.35 41.77 -47.14
N LEU A 655 2.09 42.78 -46.62
CA LEU A 655 2.09 43.05 -45.18
C LEU A 655 0.72 43.45 -44.64
N ARG A 656 -0.15 44.06 -45.45
CA ARG A 656 -1.51 44.44 -45.05
C ARG A 656 -2.42 43.22 -44.94
N ASP A 657 -2.38 42.33 -45.93
CA ASP A 657 -3.14 41.07 -45.90
C ASP A 657 -2.67 40.15 -44.76
N VAL A 658 -1.36 40.14 -44.44
CA VAL A 658 -0.82 39.41 -43.28
C VAL A 658 -1.25 40.03 -41.95
N LEU A 659 -1.34 41.36 -41.84
CA LEU A 659 -1.86 42.05 -40.65
C LEU A 659 -3.35 41.79 -40.44
N ASP A 660 -4.16 41.84 -41.50
CA ASP A 660 -5.59 41.54 -41.43
C ASP A 660 -5.86 40.03 -41.20
N GLY A 661 -4.99 39.15 -41.71
CA GLY A 661 -4.96 37.73 -41.35
C GLY A 661 -4.68 37.50 -39.86
N ASN A 662 -3.58 38.04 -39.35
CA ASN A 662 -3.21 37.94 -37.92
C ASN A 662 -4.29 38.54 -36.99
N ASN A 663 -4.98 39.62 -37.39
CA ASN A 663 -6.09 40.18 -36.63
C ASN A 663 -7.31 39.24 -36.59
N ARG A 664 -7.61 38.52 -37.68
CA ARG A 664 -8.67 37.49 -37.71
C ARG A 664 -8.30 36.28 -36.84
N ASP A 665 -7.06 35.83 -36.90
CA ASP A 665 -6.57 34.72 -36.08
C ASP A 665 -6.58 35.09 -34.59
N MET A 666 -6.14 36.30 -34.22
CA MET A 666 -6.25 36.80 -32.84
C MET A 666 -7.71 36.96 -32.39
N ALA A 667 -8.62 37.42 -33.26
CA ALA A 667 -10.04 37.46 -32.95
C ALA A 667 -10.63 36.04 -32.76
N GLN A 668 -10.19 35.06 -33.54
CA GLN A 668 -10.58 33.66 -33.40
C GLN A 668 -10.03 33.03 -32.10
N VAL A 669 -8.78 33.32 -31.73
CA VAL A 669 -8.18 32.90 -30.46
C VAL A 669 -8.92 33.53 -29.29
N ASN A 670 -9.22 34.83 -29.32
CA ASN A 670 -10.00 35.51 -28.28
C ASN A 670 -11.42 34.92 -28.16
N LYS A 671 -12.07 34.57 -29.28
CA LYS A 671 -13.38 33.89 -29.26
C LYS A 671 -13.29 32.47 -28.66
N GLN A 672 -12.21 31.73 -28.90
CA GLN A 672 -11.95 30.45 -28.25
C GLN A 672 -11.69 30.61 -26.74
N ILE A 673 -10.92 31.62 -26.33
CA ILE A 673 -10.66 31.94 -24.92
C ILE A 673 -11.98 32.29 -24.21
N ALA A 674 -12.84 33.12 -24.81
CA ALA A 674 -14.15 33.45 -24.27
C ALA A 674 -15.05 32.21 -24.12
N ALA A 675 -15.12 31.35 -25.15
CA ALA A 675 -15.88 30.10 -25.09
C ALA A 675 -15.33 29.13 -24.03
N LYS A 676 -14.00 29.07 -23.83
CA LYS A 676 -13.36 28.27 -22.78
C LYS A 676 -13.58 28.83 -21.38
N ALA A 677 -13.60 30.15 -21.23
CA ALA A 677 -13.95 30.81 -19.97
C ALA A 677 -15.40 30.53 -19.58
N GLU A 678 -16.33 30.50 -20.53
CA GLU A 678 -17.73 30.17 -20.26
C GLU A 678 -17.90 28.68 -19.89
N GLN A 679 -17.25 27.76 -20.61
CA GLN A 679 -17.19 26.33 -20.24
C GLN A 679 -16.64 26.12 -18.83
N LEU A 680 -15.64 26.91 -18.41
CA LEU A 680 -15.12 26.87 -17.05
C LEU A 680 -16.14 27.38 -16.01
N ARG A 681 -16.86 28.47 -16.29
CA ARG A 681 -17.94 28.97 -15.41
C ARG A 681 -19.06 27.95 -15.23
N GLU A 682 -19.50 27.32 -16.32
CA GLU A 682 -20.52 26.26 -16.28
C GLU A 682 -20.07 25.05 -15.45
N LEU A 683 -18.79 24.65 -15.59
CA LEU A 683 -18.19 23.61 -14.76
C LEU A 683 -18.09 23.99 -13.28
N PHE A 684 -17.75 25.24 -12.96
CA PHE A 684 -17.74 25.73 -11.57
C PHE A 684 -19.14 25.75 -10.95
N SER A 685 -20.14 26.28 -11.66
CA SER A 685 -21.55 26.25 -11.22
C SER A 685 -22.06 24.81 -11.00
N THR A 686 -21.71 23.89 -11.91
CA THR A 686 -22.03 22.46 -11.77
C THR A 686 -21.34 21.83 -10.56
N LEU A 687 -20.07 22.20 -10.30
CA LEU A 687 -19.30 21.73 -9.15
C LEU A 687 -19.89 22.24 -7.83
N GLU A 688 -20.26 23.52 -7.74
CA GLU A 688 -20.91 24.12 -6.58
C GLU A 688 -22.26 23.44 -6.28
N TYR A 689 -23.10 23.24 -7.31
CA TYR A 689 -24.35 22.50 -7.17
C TYR A 689 -24.12 21.07 -6.66
N LYS A 690 -23.11 20.37 -7.19
CA LYS A 690 -22.75 19.02 -6.72
C LYS A 690 -22.20 19.01 -5.31
N GLN A 691 -21.40 20.00 -4.92
CA GLN A 691 -20.89 20.13 -3.56
C GLN A 691 -22.02 20.42 -2.57
N MET A 692 -23.02 21.23 -2.94
CA MET A 692 -24.22 21.44 -2.14
C MET A 692 -25.05 20.16 -2.01
N GLN A 693 -25.24 19.41 -3.10
CA GLN A 693 -25.93 18.11 -3.08
C GLN A 693 -25.22 17.11 -2.16
N ILE A 694 -23.88 17.07 -2.17
CA ILE A 694 -23.08 16.23 -1.26
C ILE A 694 -23.30 16.64 0.20
N ARG A 695 -23.21 17.93 0.55
CA ARG A 695 -23.45 18.41 1.93
C ARG A 695 -24.86 18.05 2.45
N GLN A 696 -25.87 18.10 1.59
CA GLN A 696 -27.24 17.69 1.93
C GLN A 696 -27.31 16.18 2.22
N LEU A 697 -26.66 15.35 1.40
CA LEU A 697 -26.58 13.90 1.62
C LEU A 697 -25.77 13.55 2.87
N GLU A 698 -24.63 14.20 3.12
CA GLU A 698 -23.83 14.05 4.34
C GLU A 698 -24.67 14.37 5.60
N THR A 699 -25.49 15.43 5.55
CA THR A 699 -26.40 15.80 6.64
C THR A 699 -27.49 14.73 6.85
N MET A 700 -28.05 14.18 5.77
CA MET A 700 -29.07 13.12 5.84
C MET A 700 -28.49 11.80 6.37
N VAL A 701 -27.30 11.40 5.91
CA VAL A 701 -26.59 10.20 6.39
C VAL A 701 -26.30 10.33 7.88
N ARG A 702 -25.77 11.48 8.33
CA ARG A 702 -25.53 11.74 9.77
C ARG A 702 -26.82 11.64 10.60
N GLN A 703 -27.94 12.16 10.11
CA GLN A 703 -29.23 12.02 10.78
C GLN A 703 -29.70 10.55 10.85
N MET A 704 -29.45 9.75 9.82
CA MET A 704 -29.73 8.31 9.82
C MET A 704 -28.83 7.56 10.81
N ASP A 705 -27.53 7.86 10.86
CA ASP A 705 -26.58 7.26 11.80
C ASP A 705 -26.99 7.54 13.25
N GLU A 706 -27.33 8.79 13.58
CA GLU A 706 -27.82 9.13 14.92
C GLU A 706 -29.19 8.49 15.24
N GLN A 707 -30.06 8.23 14.25
CA GLN A 707 -31.30 7.46 14.46
C GLN A 707 -31.00 5.98 14.72
N GLN A 708 -30.04 5.40 13.98
CA GLN A 708 -29.60 4.02 14.16
C GLN A 708 -28.94 3.83 15.52
N GLU A 709 -28.08 4.76 15.97
CA GLU A 709 -27.47 4.73 17.30
C GLU A 709 -28.53 4.79 18.41
N ARG A 710 -29.51 5.70 18.31
CA ARG A 710 -30.64 5.77 19.26
C ARG A 710 -31.45 4.47 19.29
N ALA A 711 -31.71 3.87 18.13
CA ALA A 711 -32.43 2.60 18.02
C ALA A 711 -31.61 1.42 18.59
N GLN A 712 -30.30 1.38 18.36
CA GLN A 712 -29.40 0.37 18.92
C GLN A 712 -29.29 0.51 20.45
N ALA A 713 -29.15 1.73 20.98
CA ALA A 713 -29.15 1.98 22.41
C ALA A 713 -30.49 1.56 23.08
N GLN A 714 -31.63 1.72 22.40
CA GLN A 714 -32.91 1.18 22.85
C GLN A 714 -32.92 -0.36 22.84
N ARG A 715 -32.42 -1.01 21.79
CA ARG A 715 -32.29 -2.49 21.75
C ARG A 715 -31.44 -3.00 22.91
N THR A 716 -30.25 -2.44 23.13
CA THR A 716 -29.38 -2.84 24.25
C THR A 716 -30.01 -2.62 25.62
N ARG A 717 -30.82 -1.56 25.80
CA ARG A 717 -31.61 -1.38 27.04
C ARG A 717 -32.67 -2.46 27.21
N LEU A 718 -33.37 -2.85 26.14
CA LEU A 718 -34.36 -3.92 26.17
C LEU A 718 -33.71 -5.29 26.39
N GLU A 719 -32.61 -5.60 25.70
CA GLU A 719 -31.80 -6.81 25.88
C GLU A 719 -31.31 -6.94 27.33
N ASN A 720 -30.74 -5.88 27.90
CA ASN A 720 -30.34 -5.85 29.31
C ASN A 720 -31.54 -6.06 30.26
N ARG A 721 -32.71 -5.51 29.92
CA ARG A 721 -33.93 -5.71 30.73
C ARG A 721 -34.47 -7.13 30.62
N ILE A 722 -34.41 -7.75 29.43
CA ILE A 722 -34.75 -9.16 29.20
C ILE A 722 -33.80 -10.04 30.02
N ALA A 723 -32.48 -9.84 29.92
CA ALA A 723 -31.48 -10.60 30.68
C ALA A 723 -31.69 -10.47 32.21
N GLN A 724 -32.03 -9.29 32.72
CA GLN A 724 -32.42 -9.11 34.13
C GLN A 724 -33.68 -9.91 34.51
N LEU A 725 -34.71 -9.91 33.64
CA LEU A 725 -35.94 -10.65 33.85
C LEU A 725 -35.71 -12.16 33.76
N GLU A 726 -34.86 -12.63 32.86
CA GLU A 726 -34.44 -14.03 32.74
C GLU A 726 -33.68 -14.48 34.00
N LEU A 727 -32.72 -13.69 34.50
CA LEU A 727 -32.03 -13.96 35.77
C LEU A 727 -33.01 -14.01 36.95
N ALA A 728 -33.98 -13.08 37.01
CA ALA A 728 -35.01 -13.07 38.05
C ALA A 728 -35.95 -14.30 37.95
N LEU A 729 -36.30 -14.72 36.73
CA LEU A 729 -37.10 -15.93 36.50
C LEU A 729 -36.32 -17.20 36.85
N MET A 730 -35.03 -17.28 36.52
CA MET A 730 -34.16 -18.38 36.94
C MET A 730 -34.03 -18.43 38.47
N GLY A 731 -33.86 -17.28 39.13
CA GLY A 731 -33.86 -17.17 40.59
C GLY A 731 -35.17 -17.69 41.20
N ARG A 732 -36.32 -17.19 40.73
CA ARG A 732 -37.64 -17.58 41.25
C ARG A 732 -38.01 -19.04 40.93
N ASN A 733 -37.52 -19.59 39.82
CA ASN A 733 -37.65 -21.02 39.52
C ASN A 733 -36.75 -21.87 40.42
N LYS A 734 -35.55 -21.38 40.79
CA LYS A 734 -34.66 -22.05 41.75
C LYS A 734 -35.20 -22.02 43.17
N GLU A 735 -35.91 -20.96 43.55
CA GLU A 735 -36.67 -20.88 44.81
C GLU A 735 -37.88 -21.83 44.80
N ARG A 736 -38.70 -21.82 43.74
CA ARG A 736 -39.81 -22.78 43.58
C ARG A 736 -39.34 -24.24 43.56
N SER A 737 -38.19 -24.53 42.94
CA SER A 737 -37.57 -25.85 42.93
C SER A 737 -37.07 -26.29 44.32
N LYS A 738 -36.79 -25.36 45.25
CA LYS A 738 -36.49 -25.67 46.66
C LYS A 738 -37.76 -25.74 47.52
N GLY A 739 -38.83 -25.04 47.15
CA GLY A 739 -40.12 -25.09 47.84
C GLY A 739 -40.92 -26.39 47.62
N PHE A 740 -40.54 -27.22 46.65
CA PHE A 740 -41.18 -28.52 46.36
C PHE A 740 -40.48 -29.73 46.97
N SER A 741 -39.50 -29.54 47.86
CA SER A 741 -38.83 -30.63 48.60
C SER A 741 -39.22 -30.71 50.09
N PHE A 742 -40.29 -30.03 50.50
CA PHE A 742 -40.88 -30.11 51.83
C PHE A 742 -42.40 -29.85 51.80
N ALA A 743 -43.14 -30.80 51.24
CA ALA A 743 -44.58 -31.04 51.44
C ALA A 743 -44.89 -32.49 51.05
#